data_AF-A0A2A5A6I3-F1
#
_entry.id   AF-A0A2A5A6I3-F1
#
_cell.length_a   1.000
_cell.length_b   1.000
_cell.length_c   1.000
_cell.angle_alpha   90.00
_cell.angle_beta   90.00
_cell.angle_gamma   90.00
#
_symmetry.space_group_name_H-M   'P 1'
#
loop_
_entity.id
_entity.type
_entity.pdbx_description
1 polymer ?
#
loop_
_entity_poly.entity_id
_entity_poly.type
_entity_poly.pdbx_seq_one_letter_code
_entity_poly.pdbx_strand_id
1 'polypeptide(L)'
;MANNLSCRFFISNQIQIQKATPPMARKTTHNIFPSFIRKMFKMRESNSFLSKRAKKQDTFLIEGLEERTMLSADPILGAGYAALVQDSNHSTKTIDIVQKIQKSIKIESQATKNIIDLTSFLNDAEVSFLESTSTLENRGSVQLKKAVFAPDIQRVIHNALLPKVFKAALNSNQSQAGDITIGDSITITGDISMTAGTGGSGNITLGTSSSHTLNGDGAVGNDTLTLNANAGNILIKGVLGGSDSLEAFTVIDGDGTSAGVINISFDSEVTMNGDVNITATGTVTFNKSLNITGNLTILGANLIIFEEGVSVSGNIILEGDEINFKGGEESIKISNGGSGSITMRSSTITQAMSIASPPSEESSNVLNITSSELTALGDGFTKIIFGHFDSGDNHAVATAGAVEIGMRVADQITFRDEVIVYGGSISIADYSGTDKVLKASGNITLDAVNNIEIKNEIEATSANMIFYSESGKISQINDTKDGLSSESLRANDLTVTASTGIDLGFTEITNLTASNTGDGHIIINVKAVSADVNILSITQTNAVFAGNTTITTENGNIVVATAGTGISTVGTGNITLDANDTGTDKTITVNKVISATTGTILLTSDGDITSTQLISNSGNGAITLTSAQASINQQANISSVGGLIKLQAQGTSGIITMTDGVTTSSVSGALGDVRYESSTNILLSKITGAATVTLIATAGSITDNLNGETANILGGTTVLNTTSKNGVGTSSEDIDTQVASFSANNSTSGGVYIEEIDSLEINATNILAAGTDGTISLKALDGEIVVSGTISSTGDVGNVILYSLEASGDVTNSNITISKKVSSTKGDISIISSDNITQNADGDIQVDASSKTIDVSASLAITMVDGATSITNNSNIRYEASSSNIALASLNAGDGDITIKSGGNISDAGNTDVDLISVNLRLEAGGTIGSSSESLDTTVTTLAAKTAGGGIFINETDVLIINKVNAISVNRVGGAAVVDSASMEDITTLSNGSIVISATDLEINAGTVTAASAISSHGAGNILLQARSVDIDLNASIDGGSGHISLVSATNINLVAAGDMQTTAGSVDIEATAGLISMLDGASINSGSGNIRLLASTTLTLGTLITSSHVSLIADSISDSGTTDIDVSANRFRVKTTDSGSSGFFGTSSNHIETTVATLSANVGSGGLFITESDSLILDTVSDIVVNRVKLDGSVTASIKTDVAQSNVVTTGALV
;
A
#
# COMPACT_ATOMS: atom_id res chain seq x y z
N MET A 1 -23.07 -44.57 -45.33
CA MET A 1 -23.11 -43.19 -45.87
C MET A 1 -21.79 -42.56 -45.43
N ALA A 2 -20.86 -42.12 -46.29
CA ALA A 2 -20.98 -41.20 -47.45
C ALA A 2 -21.18 -39.74 -47.00
N ASN A 3 -20.35 -38.76 -47.38
CA ASN A 3 -19.09 -38.86 -48.14
C ASN A 3 -18.25 -37.55 -48.03
N ASN A 4 -17.08 -37.51 -48.71
CA ASN A 4 -16.31 -36.32 -49.13
C ASN A 4 -15.48 -35.55 -48.06
N LEU A 5 -14.36 -34.87 -48.37
CA LEU A 5 -13.30 -35.00 -49.40
C LEU A 5 -12.23 -33.89 -49.14
N SER A 6 -10.92 -33.97 -49.35
CA SER A 6 -9.89 -35.05 -49.27
C SER A 6 -8.47 -34.40 -49.43
N CYS A 7 -7.40 -35.20 -49.55
CA CYS A 7 -6.06 -34.84 -50.10
C CYS A 7 -5.08 -34.01 -49.23
N ARG A 8 -3.75 -34.26 -49.25
CA ARG A 8 -2.95 -35.38 -49.80
C ARG A 8 -1.48 -35.36 -49.30
N PHE A 9 -0.95 -36.51 -48.88
CA PHE A 9 0.40 -37.07 -49.23
C PHE A 9 1.70 -36.29 -48.78
N PHE A 10 2.85 -36.90 -48.46
CA PHE A 10 3.29 -38.31 -48.33
C PHE A 10 4.66 -38.42 -47.58
N ILE A 11 5.12 -39.66 -47.28
CA ILE A 11 6.47 -40.06 -46.79
C ILE A 11 6.78 -39.60 -45.32
N SER A 12 7.03 -40.44 -44.30
CA SER A 12 7.56 -41.81 -44.11
C SER A 12 9.08 -41.94 -43.91
N ASN A 13 9.52 -42.12 -42.64
CA ASN A 13 10.13 -43.38 -42.17
C ASN A 13 10.45 -43.37 -40.66
N GLN A 14 10.58 -44.57 -40.08
CA GLN A 14 11.05 -44.82 -38.70
C GLN A 14 12.49 -45.42 -38.70
N ILE A 15 12.92 -45.87 -37.50
CA ILE A 15 14.07 -46.76 -37.20
C ILE A 15 15.41 -45.99 -37.13
N GLN A 16 16.19 -45.87 -36.04
CA GLN A 16 16.51 -46.63 -34.79
C GLN A 16 18.02 -46.98 -34.78
N ILE A 17 18.61 -47.04 -33.57
CA ILE A 17 19.94 -47.60 -33.20
C ILE A 17 21.22 -46.80 -33.55
N GLN A 18 21.85 -46.31 -32.48
CA GLN A 18 23.31 -46.22 -32.16
C GLN A 18 24.40 -46.28 -33.26
N LYS A 19 25.35 -45.32 -33.24
CA LYS A 19 26.77 -45.62 -32.91
C LYS A 19 27.71 -44.42 -32.66
N ALA A 20 28.46 -44.54 -31.56
CA ALA A 20 29.90 -44.28 -31.34
C ALA A 20 30.62 -42.99 -31.84
N THR A 21 31.35 -42.38 -30.91
CA THR A 21 32.53 -41.51 -31.12
C THR A 21 33.73 -42.26 -31.72
N PRO A 22 34.71 -41.52 -32.28
CA PRO A 22 36.10 -41.52 -31.72
C PRO A 22 36.77 -40.11 -31.91
N PRO A 23 38.10 -39.87 -31.72
CA PRO A 23 39.21 -40.75 -31.25
C PRO A 23 40.22 -40.18 -30.20
N MET A 24 40.70 -41.04 -29.29
CA MET A 24 42.08 -41.08 -28.70
C MET A 24 42.59 -39.86 -27.88
N ALA A 25 43.59 -39.92 -26.98
CA ALA A 25 44.67 -40.86 -26.64
C ALA A 25 45.08 -40.69 -25.14
N ARG A 26 45.81 -41.58 -24.41
CA ARG A 26 46.11 -43.03 -24.47
C ARG A 26 46.97 -43.41 -23.22
N LYS A 27 46.88 -44.67 -22.74
CA LYS A 27 47.65 -45.35 -21.65
C LYS A 27 47.21 -45.00 -20.20
N THR A 28 46.78 -45.91 -19.30
CA THR A 28 47.25 -47.27 -18.82
C THR A 28 48.38 -47.18 -17.77
N THR A 29 48.40 -47.90 -16.63
CA THR A 29 47.62 -49.10 -16.16
C THR A 29 47.90 -49.41 -14.68
N HIS A 30 46.89 -49.90 -13.91
CA HIS A 30 46.94 -50.96 -12.84
C HIS A 30 47.97 -50.83 -11.65
N ASN A 31 47.79 -51.34 -10.42
CA ASN A 31 46.89 -52.36 -9.87
C ASN A 31 46.81 -52.36 -8.30
N ILE A 32 45.90 -53.15 -7.71
CA ILE A 32 45.93 -53.76 -6.34
C ILE A 32 45.43 -52.96 -5.10
N PHE A 33 44.75 -53.71 -4.20
CA PHE A 33 44.04 -53.44 -2.90
C PHE A 33 44.95 -53.67 -1.64
N PRO A 34 44.50 -53.67 -0.35
CA PRO A 34 43.41 -52.96 0.38
C PRO A 34 43.78 -52.41 1.81
N SER A 35 42.81 -51.73 2.47
CA SER A 35 42.49 -51.74 3.93
C SER A 35 43.26 -50.87 4.97
N PHE A 36 42.69 -50.80 6.19
CA PHE A 36 43.05 -50.01 7.40
C PHE A 36 42.77 -48.47 7.30
N ILE A 37 42.23 -47.73 8.29
CA ILE A 37 41.98 -47.97 9.75
C ILE A 37 40.50 -47.72 10.17
N ARG A 38 40.16 -48.31 11.33
CA ARG A 38 38.88 -48.41 12.09
C ARG A 38 38.17 -47.12 12.58
N LYS A 39 36.85 -47.29 12.83
CA LYS A 39 36.01 -46.57 13.82
C LYS A 39 36.54 -46.68 15.27
N MET A 40 36.35 -45.64 16.09
CA MET A 40 36.07 -45.62 17.55
C MET A 40 36.01 -44.14 18.02
N PHE A 41 35.33 -43.71 19.10
CA PHE A 41 34.56 -44.38 20.16
C PHE A 41 33.29 -43.54 20.51
N LYS A 42 32.35 -44.06 21.32
CA LYS A 42 31.07 -43.39 21.69
C LYS A 42 30.86 -43.39 23.21
N MET A 43 30.19 -42.34 23.74
CA MET A 43 29.50 -42.26 25.05
C MET A 43 30.28 -42.46 26.37
N ARG A 44 30.18 -41.46 27.27
CA ARG A 44 29.55 -41.53 28.62
C ARG A 44 29.54 -40.13 29.26
N GLU A 45 28.37 -39.53 29.50
CA GLU A 45 27.42 -39.70 30.63
C GLU A 45 27.67 -38.71 31.79
N SER A 46 26.59 -38.02 32.18
CA SER A 46 26.20 -37.68 33.55
C SER A 46 27.22 -37.02 34.51
N ASN A 47 27.02 -35.72 34.78
CA ASN A 47 27.03 -35.23 36.16
C ASN A 47 26.25 -33.91 36.32
N SER A 48 25.32 -33.90 37.27
CA SER A 48 24.64 -32.71 37.80
C SER A 48 25.31 -32.24 39.11
N PHE A 49 24.80 -31.16 39.71
CA PHE A 49 25.30 -30.50 40.95
C PHE A 49 26.68 -29.82 40.79
N LEU A 50 26.80 -28.49 40.87
CA LEU A 50 26.79 -27.75 42.14
C LEU A 50 26.76 -26.22 41.95
N SER A 51 25.64 -25.56 42.31
CA SER A 51 25.65 -24.14 42.77
C SER A 51 24.39 -23.70 43.55
N LYS A 52 23.67 -24.62 44.21
CA LYS A 52 22.65 -24.22 45.20
C LYS A 52 23.33 -23.56 46.40
N ARG A 53 23.30 -22.22 46.48
CA ARG A 53 23.46 -21.50 47.75
C ARG A 53 22.62 -20.23 47.83
N ALA A 54 21.31 -20.41 47.84
CA ALA A 54 20.39 -19.36 48.23
C ALA A 54 20.73 -18.82 49.64
N LYS A 55 20.70 -17.49 49.79
CA LYS A 55 20.40 -16.86 51.08
C LYS A 55 18.94 -16.40 51.04
N LYS A 56 18.32 -16.39 52.22
CA LYS A 56 16.91 -16.07 52.46
C LYS A 56 16.79 -14.60 52.91
N GLN A 57 15.55 -14.13 53.02
CA GLN A 57 15.08 -12.84 53.56
C GLN A 57 15.14 -11.67 52.58
N ASP A 58 14.16 -10.75 52.52
CA ASP A 58 12.69 -10.71 52.82
C ASP A 58 12.18 -9.52 51.93
N THR A 59 10.93 -9.28 51.53
CA THR A 59 9.60 -9.45 52.19
C THR A 59 8.48 -9.27 51.12
N PHE A 60 7.30 -9.85 51.35
CA PHE A 60 5.95 -9.46 50.88
C PHE A 60 5.75 -8.66 49.57
N LEU A 61 4.95 -9.24 48.66
CA LEU A 61 3.69 -8.62 48.21
C LEU A 61 2.52 -9.57 48.56
N ILE A 62 1.31 -9.04 48.72
CA ILE A 62 0.06 -9.81 48.87
C ILE A 62 -0.92 -9.39 47.77
N GLU A 63 -1.78 -10.33 47.40
CA GLU A 63 -2.83 -10.28 46.38
C GLU A 63 -3.89 -9.18 46.61
N GLY A 64 -4.73 -8.93 45.60
CA GLY A 64 -6.17 -8.85 45.88
C GLY A 64 -7.02 -7.78 45.19
N LEU A 65 -7.52 -8.13 43.99
CA LEU A 65 -8.93 -8.01 43.55
C LEU A 65 -9.62 -6.64 43.35
N GLU A 66 -10.59 -6.69 42.41
CA GLU A 66 -11.70 -5.74 42.14
C GLU A 66 -11.28 -4.35 41.60
N GLU A 67 -12.05 -3.68 40.73
CA GLU A 67 -13.52 -3.67 40.57
C GLU A 67 -14.04 -3.99 39.14
N ARG A 68 -15.37 -4.20 39.03
CA ARG A 68 -16.14 -4.17 37.77
C ARG A 68 -16.95 -2.88 37.70
N THR A 69 -17.03 -2.28 36.50
CA THR A 69 -18.17 -1.48 35.98
C THR A 69 -18.84 -0.42 36.87
N MET A 70 -18.86 0.85 36.44
CA MET A 70 -20.16 1.48 36.09
C MET A 70 -20.08 2.81 35.28
N LEU A 71 -21.20 3.04 34.62
CA LEU A 71 -21.65 4.14 33.75
C LEU A 71 -21.34 5.61 34.14
N SER A 72 -21.08 6.39 33.07
CA SER A 72 -21.82 7.58 32.61
C SER A 72 -21.51 9.04 33.05
N ALA A 73 -21.81 9.93 32.09
CA ALA A 73 -22.25 11.32 32.20
C ALA A 73 -21.23 12.45 32.48
N ASP A 74 -20.94 13.17 31.38
CA ASP A 74 -20.77 14.64 31.26
C ASP A 74 -21.69 15.51 32.16
N PRO A 75 -21.45 16.84 32.27
CA PRO A 75 -20.20 17.61 32.17
C PRO A 75 -20.12 18.66 33.33
N ILE A 76 -19.26 19.70 33.24
CA ILE A 76 -19.61 21.13 33.53
C ILE A 76 -18.41 22.09 33.38
N LEU A 77 -18.68 23.34 32.97
CA LEU A 77 -17.71 24.44 32.86
C LEU A 77 -17.42 25.13 34.21
N GLY A 78 -16.24 25.75 34.36
CA GLY A 78 -15.98 26.64 35.51
C GLY A 78 -14.65 27.38 35.49
N ALA A 79 -14.60 28.58 34.91
CA ALA A 79 -13.44 29.49 35.01
C ALA A 79 -13.60 30.49 36.17
N GLY A 80 -12.51 30.92 36.83
CA GLY A 80 -12.61 32.03 37.78
C GLY A 80 -11.41 32.36 38.68
N TYR A 81 -10.74 33.46 38.34
CA TYR A 81 -10.19 34.48 39.26
C TYR A 81 -9.16 34.15 40.36
N ALA A 82 -7.93 34.55 40.01
CA ALA A 82 -6.80 34.92 40.87
C ALA A 82 -7.07 35.92 42.01
N ALA A 83 -6.18 35.93 43.01
CA ALA A 83 -5.76 37.10 43.79
C ALA A 83 -4.40 36.86 44.50
N LEU A 84 -3.74 37.96 44.94
CA LEU A 84 -2.49 38.05 45.73
C LEU A 84 -1.21 37.56 45.00
N VAL A 85 -0.24 38.37 44.55
CA VAL A 85 0.31 39.70 44.95
C VAL A 85 1.32 39.67 46.10
N GLN A 86 2.60 39.49 45.74
CA GLN A 86 3.78 40.26 46.21
C GLN A 86 5.05 39.76 45.47
N ASP A 87 6.14 40.50 45.25
CA ASP A 87 6.31 41.89 44.77
C ASP A 87 7.78 42.07 44.32
N SER A 88 8.03 42.92 43.33
CA SER A 88 9.31 43.56 42.99
C SER A 88 10.50 42.74 42.42
N ASN A 89 11.04 43.27 41.32
CA ASN A 89 12.40 43.08 40.76
C ASN A 89 12.74 41.76 40.02
N HIS A 90 13.16 41.79 38.74
CA HIS A 90 13.12 42.89 37.77
C HIS A 90 13.21 42.32 36.34
N SER A 91 12.61 42.99 35.35
CA SER A 91 12.66 42.62 33.93
C SER A 91 13.44 43.64 33.09
N THR A 92 13.72 43.29 31.83
CA THR A 92 14.28 44.12 30.74
C THR A 92 15.69 44.71 30.94
N LYS A 93 16.63 44.24 30.10
CA LYS A 93 17.56 45.02 29.25
C LYS A 93 18.01 44.06 28.13
N THR A 94 17.95 44.37 26.84
CA THR A 94 18.32 45.62 26.15
C THR A 94 19.82 45.90 26.27
N ILE A 95 20.59 45.14 25.49
CA ILE A 95 21.85 45.62 24.90
C ILE A 95 21.76 45.33 23.40
N ASP A 96 21.29 46.32 22.66
CA ASP A 96 21.73 46.53 21.28
C ASP A 96 22.37 47.92 21.24
N ILE A 97 23.55 48.00 20.63
CA ILE A 97 24.01 49.07 19.74
C ILE A 97 25.43 48.71 19.28
N VAL A 98 25.50 48.23 18.04
CA VAL A 98 26.54 48.57 17.04
C VAL A 98 27.99 48.13 17.37
N GLN A 99 28.37 46.94 16.87
CA GLN A 99 29.16 46.87 15.63
C GLN A 99 29.10 45.49 14.93
N LYS A 100 28.27 45.42 13.87
CA LYS A 100 28.27 44.54 12.68
C LYS A 100 28.91 43.13 12.79
N ILE A 101 28.15 42.04 12.57
CA ILE A 101 27.85 41.46 11.23
C ILE A 101 29.17 41.29 10.42
N GLN A 102 29.66 40.11 10.04
CA GLN A 102 29.02 38.80 9.79
C GLN A 102 30.10 37.68 9.83
N LYS A 103 29.78 36.43 10.24
CA LYS A 103 30.58 35.25 9.84
C LYS A 103 29.87 33.91 10.11
N SER A 104 29.33 33.31 9.04
CA SER A 104 28.92 31.91 8.97
C SER A 104 28.99 31.43 7.53
N ILE A 105 29.37 30.17 7.33
CA ILE A 105 29.26 29.38 6.09
C ILE A 105 30.09 29.91 4.90
N LYS A 106 31.01 29.08 4.42
CA LYS A 106 31.50 29.11 3.02
C LYS A 106 31.74 27.68 2.56
N ILE A 107 31.08 27.29 1.48
CA ILE A 107 31.17 25.96 0.85
C ILE A 107 32.28 26.01 -0.22
N GLU A 108 32.85 24.86 -0.57
CA GLU A 108 33.98 24.72 -1.51
C GLU A 108 33.56 24.56 -2.99
N SER A 109 34.55 24.63 -3.89
CA SER A 109 34.52 24.15 -5.29
C SER A 109 33.77 25.04 -6.31
N GLN A 110 34.30 25.36 -7.51
CA GLN A 110 35.68 25.23 -8.02
C GLN A 110 35.97 26.14 -9.25
N ALA A 111 37.27 26.28 -9.57
CA ALA A 111 37.85 26.54 -10.90
C ALA A 111 37.60 27.87 -11.67
N THR A 112 38.66 28.69 -11.76
CA THR A 112 39.02 29.62 -12.88
C THR A 112 38.07 30.80 -13.19
N LYS A 113 38.53 31.99 -13.64
CA LYS A 113 39.78 32.33 -14.35
C LYS A 113 40.16 33.83 -14.21
N ASN A 114 41.47 34.11 -14.12
CA ASN A 114 42.20 35.31 -14.60
C ASN A 114 41.82 36.77 -14.23
N ILE A 115 42.87 37.47 -13.72
CA ILE A 115 43.34 38.83 -14.06
C ILE A 115 42.61 40.06 -13.45
N ILE A 116 43.37 40.80 -12.62
CA ILE A 116 43.39 42.24 -12.27
C ILE A 116 44.28 42.34 -11.00
N ASP A 117 45.18 43.30 -10.75
CA ASP A 117 45.98 44.23 -11.59
C ASP A 117 47.15 44.78 -10.68
N LEU A 118 47.95 45.74 -11.18
CA LEU A 118 48.75 46.73 -10.42
C LEU A 118 50.03 46.29 -9.65
N THR A 119 51.17 46.43 -10.35
CA THR A 119 52.36 47.23 -9.96
C THR A 119 52.98 47.12 -8.54
N SER A 120 54.26 46.72 -8.46
CA SER A 120 55.41 47.68 -8.44
C SER A 120 56.70 47.18 -7.74
N PHE A 121 57.83 47.82 -8.08
CA PHE A 121 59.11 47.92 -7.34
C PHE A 121 59.81 46.67 -6.77
N LEU A 122 60.90 46.21 -7.45
CA LEU A 122 62.28 46.58 -7.06
C LEU A 122 63.38 46.02 -8.00
N ASN A 123 64.29 46.92 -8.39
CA ASN A 123 65.75 46.78 -8.57
C ASN A 123 66.49 45.59 -9.26
N ASP A 124 67.54 46.01 -9.99
CA ASP A 124 68.88 45.43 -10.13
C ASP A 124 69.18 44.16 -10.99
N ALA A 125 69.66 44.45 -12.21
CA ALA A 125 71.01 44.11 -12.71
C ALA A 125 71.33 42.75 -13.39
N GLU A 126 72.44 42.80 -14.14
CA GLU A 126 73.17 41.75 -14.89
C GLU A 126 72.41 41.02 -16.03
N VAL A 127 72.69 41.23 -17.32
CA VAL A 127 73.93 41.00 -18.13
C VAL A 127 74.15 39.53 -18.51
N SER A 128 73.90 39.20 -19.79
CA SER A 128 74.75 38.30 -20.58
C SER A 128 74.58 38.50 -22.10
N PHE A 129 75.61 38.10 -22.85
CA PHE A 129 75.69 38.06 -24.33
C PHE A 129 74.90 36.82 -24.88
N LEU A 130 74.68 36.56 -26.18
CA LEU A 130 75.58 36.69 -27.34
C LEU A 130 74.87 36.77 -28.72
N GLU A 131 75.70 37.06 -29.72
CA GLU A 131 75.50 37.39 -31.14
C GLU A 131 74.58 36.51 -32.03
N SER A 132 74.04 37.12 -33.09
CA SER A 132 74.16 36.61 -34.47
C SER A 132 74.15 37.80 -35.49
N THR A 133 74.53 37.57 -36.76
CA THR A 133 75.12 38.64 -37.62
C THR A 133 74.57 38.74 -39.05
N SER A 134 74.44 39.97 -39.58
CA SER A 134 74.39 40.25 -41.03
C SER A 134 74.80 41.69 -41.44
N THR A 135 76.11 41.83 -41.66
CA THR A 135 76.83 42.65 -42.67
C THR A 135 76.09 42.97 -44.00
N LEU A 136 76.40 43.97 -44.85
CA LEU A 136 77.47 45.01 -44.94
C LEU A 136 77.16 46.03 -46.10
N GLU A 137 77.94 47.13 -46.20
CA GLU A 137 78.42 47.79 -47.46
C GLU A 137 77.48 48.57 -48.43
N ASN A 138 77.92 49.55 -49.27
CA ASN A 138 79.09 50.47 -49.27
C ASN A 138 78.88 51.71 -50.22
N ARG A 139 79.86 52.62 -50.24
CA ARG A 139 80.15 53.80 -51.13
C ARG A 139 79.54 53.83 -52.56
N GLY A 140 79.32 55.00 -53.19
CA GLY A 140 79.46 56.40 -52.73
C GLY A 140 79.82 57.44 -53.83
N SER A 141 79.70 58.74 -53.49
CA SER A 141 80.32 59.95 -54.11
C SER A 141 80.18 60.28 -55.62
N VAL A 142 79.73 61.51 -55.96
CA VAL A 142 80.48 62.50 -56.78
C VAL A 142 80.15 63.95 -56.34
N GLN A 143 81.21 64.75 -56.21
CA GLN A 143 81.37 66.20 -55.95
C GLN A 143 80.47 67.19 -56.72
N LEU A 144 80.25 68.41 -56.18
CA LEU A 144 80.96 69.64 -56.66
C LEU A 144 80.66 70.97 -55.89
N LYS A 145 81.68 71.45 -55.16
CA LYS A 145 82.12 72.87 -54.92
C LYS A 145 81.21 73.94 -54.24
N LYS A 146 81.78 74.48 -53.14
CA LYS A 146 81.76 75.87 -52.58
C LYS A 146 80.38 76.50 -52.24
N ALA A 147 80.00 76.80 -50.99
CA ALA A 147 80.66 77.40 -49.79
C ALA A 147 80.66 78.93 -49.71
N VAL A 148 80.18 79.46 -48.57
CA VAL A 148 80.63 80.66 -47.82
C VAL A 148 80.02 80.59 -46.38
N PHE A 149 80.56 81.33 -45.41
CA PHE A 149 80.22 81.28 -43.98
C PHE A 149 79.00 82.14 -43.58
N ALA A 150 78.48 81.87 -42.37
CA ALA A 150 77.57 82.68 -41.53
C ALA A 150 78.22 84.03 -41.08
N PRO A 151 77.55 84.98 -40.37
CA PRO A 151 76.27 84.85 -39.63
C PRO A 151 75.25 86.01 -39.72
N ASP A 152 74.12 85.82 -39.02
CA ASP A 152 73.11 86.74 -38.45
C ASP A 152 73.05 88.23 -38.85
N ILE A 153 71.84 88.71 -39.23
CA ILE A 153 71.09 89.82 -38.56
C ILE A 153 69.72 90.14 -39.21
N GLN A 154 68.70 90.39 -38.36
CA GLN A 154 67.42 91.13 -38.52
C GLN A 154 66.53 91.05 -39.80
N ARG A 155 65.34 90.44 -39.60
CA ARG A 155 63.98 91.06 -39.53
C ARG A 155 63.37 91.86 -40.71
N VAL A 156 62.05 91.63 -40.94
CA VAL A 156 61.02 92.39 -41.71
C VAL A 156 61.24 92.56 -43.24
N ILE A 157 60.24 92.56 -44.14
CA ILE A 157 58.77 92.31 -44.12
C ILE A 157 58.47 91.35 -45.32
N HIS A 158 57.30 90.86 -45.79
CA HIS A 158 55.83 90.89 -45.58
C HIS A 158 55.30 89.67 -46.43
N ASN A 159 54.19 88.96 -46.25
CA ASN A 159 53.09 88.85 -45.28
C ASN A 159 52.55 87.38 -45.39
N ALA A 160 51.46 86.85 -44.83
CA ALA A 160 50.36 87.41 -44.04
C ALA A 160 49.75 86.41 -43.04
N LEU A 161 49.02 86.98 -42.08
CA LEU A 161 47.93 86.48 -41.23
C LEU A 161 47.37 85.05 -41.47
N LEU A 162 47.69 84.14 -40.54
CA LEU A 162 46.70 83.28 -39.88
C LEU A 162 46.83 83.49 -38.34
N PRO A 163 45.77 83.31 -37.54
CA PRO A 163 45.81 83.63 -36.11
C PRO A 163 46.71 82.69 -35.30
N LYS A 164 47.35 83.23 -34.26
CA LYS A 164 47.75 82.40 -33.10
C LYS A 164 46.51 82.16 -32.24
N VAL A 165 46.09 80.90 -32.14
CA VAL A 165 45.13 80.41 -31.15
C VAL A 165 45.75 80.60 -29.75
N PHE A 166 45.06 81.28 -28.85
CA PHE A 166 45.54 81.53 -27.48
C PHE A 166 45.00 80.43 -26.55
N LYS A 167 45.60 79.23 -26.62
CA LYS A 167 45.26 78.12 -25.71
C LYS A 167 45.27 78.60 -24.25
N ALA A 168 44.11 78.55 -23.62
CA ALA A 168 43.91 78.82 -22.21
C ALA A 168 44.26 77.56 -21.41
N ALA A 169 45.46 77.52 -20.83
CA ALA A 169 45.84 76.47 -19.89
C ALA A 169 45.17 76.72 -18.53
N LEU A 170 44.39 75.75 -18.05
CA LEU A 170 43.75 75.76 -16.74
C LEU A 170 44.48 74.77 -15.82
N ASN A 171 45.18 75.33 -14.84
CA ASN A 171 45.97 74.61 -13.83
C ASN A 171 45.54 74.97 -12.40
N SER A 172 44.34 75.52 -12.24
CA SER A 172 43.72 75.86 -10.96
C SER A 172 42.20 76.04 -11.11
N ASN A 173 41.46 75.70 -10.05
CA ASN A 173 40.00 75.73 -10.03
C ASN A 173 39.45 77.15 -10.26
N GLN A 174 38.36 77.24 -11.01
CA GLN A 174 37.68 78.49 -11.36
C GLN A 174 36.37 78.62 -10.58
N SER A 175 36.10 79.78 -9.99
CA SER A 175 34.81 80.06 -9.35
C SER A 175 34.39 81.51 -9.60
N GLN A 176 33.15 81.71 -10.04
CA GLN A 176 32.59 83.04 -10.32
C GLN A 176 31.14 83.16 -9.84
N ALA A 177 30.74 84.39 -9.50
CA ALA A 177 29.39 84.70 -9.02
C ALA A 177 28.32 84.68 -10.12
N GLY A 178 28.73 84.75 -11.39
CA GLY A 178 27.89 84.64 -12.59
C GLY A 178 28.58 83.75 -13.64
N ASP A 179 28.33 84.04 -14.92
CA ASP A 179 28.77 83.20 -16.04
C ASP A 179 30.31 83.08 -16.20
N ILE A 180 30.78 81.87 -16.49
CA ILE A 180 32.16 81.57 -16.90
C ILE A 180 32.17 81.33 -18.42
N THR A 181 32.73 82.25 -19.20
CA THR A 181 32.91 82.07 -20.65
C THR A 181 34.40 82.10 -21.01
N ILE A 182 34.91 80.99 -21.56
CA ILE A 182 36.28 80.86 -22.04
C ILE A 182 36.26 80.78 -23.56
N GLY A 183 36.64 81.88 -24.22
CA GLY A 183 36.36 82.10 -25.64
C GLY A 183 37.32 81.47 -26.66
N ASP A 184 38.35 80.74 -26.23
CA ASP A 184 39.41 80.15 -27.08
C ASP A 184 39.44 78.61 -26.86
N SER A 185 40.51 77.92 -27.26
CA SER A 185 40.79 76.52 -26.93
C SER A 185 41.35 76.38 -25.51
N ILE A 186 41.09 75.24 -24.87
CA ILE A 186 41.43 74.96 -23.47
C ILE A 186 42.35 73.74 -23.39
N THR A 187 43.30 73.81 -22.46
CA THR A 187 44.06 72.64 -21.98
C THR A 187 43.86 72.55 -20.47
N ILE A 188 43.48 71.37 -19.99
CA ILE A 188 43.36 71.01 -18.57
C ILE A 188 44.71 70.45 -18.10
N THR A 189 45.12 70.72 -16.86
CA THR A 189 46.26 70.10 -16.19
C THR A 189 45.85 69.66 -14.79
N GLY A 190 45.78 68.35 -14.55
CA GLY A 190 45.35 67.72 -13.29
C GLY A 190 43.85 67.83 -13.03
N ASP A 191 43.45 67.69 -11.76
CA ASP A 191 42.07 67.84 -11.32
C ASP A 191 41.63 69.30 -11.31
N ILE A 192 40.77 69.70 -12.25
CA ILE A 192 40.24 71.06 -12.38
C ILE A 192 38.73 71.07 -12.15
N SER A 193 38.26 71.97 -11.27
CA SER A 193 36.83 72.30 -11.15
C SER A 193 36.51 73.72 -11.64
N MET A 194 35.33 73.88 -12.26
CA MET A 194 34.78 75.18 -12.63
C MET A 194 33.36 75.34 -12.09
N THR A 195 33.13 76.35 -11.25
CA THR A 195 31.83 76.66 -10.65
C THR A 195 31.37 78.07 -11.03
N ALA A 196 30.39 78.17 -11.93
CA ALA A 196 29.71 79.42 -12.24
C ALA A 196 28.58 79.73 -11.26
N GLY A 197 28.05 80.95 -11.29
CA GLY A 197 26.79 81.26 -10.62
C GLY A 197 26.77 81.20 -9.10
N THR A 198 27.90 81.35 -8.39
CA THR A 198 27.92 81.32 -6.90
C THR A 198 27.13 82.46 -6.22
N GLY A 199 26.60 83.42 -7.00
CA GLY A 199 25.63 84.41 -6.55
C GLY A 199 24.15 84.05 -6.75
N GLY A 200 23.84 82.90 -7.37
CA GLY A 200 22.48 82.36 -7.52
C GLY A 200 22.17 81.71 -8.89
N SER A 201 22.82 82.14 -9.97
CA SER A 201 22.71 81.53 -11.31
C SER A 201 23.89 81.92 -12.21
N GLY A 202 24.44 81.00 -13.00
CA GLY A 202 25.46 81.37 -14.00
C GLY A 202 25.85 80.26 -14.98
N ASN A 203 25.92 80.59 -16.26
CA ASN A 203 26.25 79.61 -17.31
C ASN A 203 27.75 79.33 -17.41
N ILE A 204 28.14 78.16 -17.90
CA ILE A 204 29.51 77.86 -18.36
C ILE A 204 29.49 77.76 -19.89
N THR A 205 30.42 78.42 -20.57
CA THR A 205 30.63 78.28 -22.02
C THR A 205 32.11 78.07 -22.32
N LEU A 206 32.44 76.90 -22.87
CA LEU A 206 33.81 76.48 -23.19
C LEU A 206 33.99 76.45 -24.72
N GLY A 207 34.78 77.39 -25.23
CA GLY A 207 34.94 77.65 -26.67
C GLY A 207 33.81 78.50 -27.25
N THR A 208 34.10 79.17 -28.37
CA THR A 208 33.10 79.93 -29.17
C THR A 208 32.91 79.39 -30.59
N SER A 209 33.72 78.41 -30.98
CA SER A 209 33.78 77.82 -32.33
C SER A 209 34.08 76.32 -32.22
N SER A 210 33.58 75.53 -33.17
CA SER A 210 33.94 74.10 -33.33
C SER A 210 35.41 73.89 -33.73
N SER A 211 36.11 74.95 -34.13
CA SER A 211 37.56 74.94 -34.34
C SER A 211 38.40 75.02 -33.07
N HIS A 212 37.78 75.03 -31.88
CA HIS A 212 38.48 75.01 -30.59
C HIS A 212 38.56 73.59 -30.03
N THR A 213 39.50 73.35 -29.13
CA THR A 213 39.67 72.05 -28.44
C THR A 213 39.56 72.20 -26.93
N LEU A 214 39.09 71.16 -26.25
CA LEU A 214 39.16 71.00 -24.79
C LEU A 214 39.85 69.66 -24.49
N ASN A 215 41.16 69.71 -24.21
CA ASN A 215 42.03 68.53 -24.13
C ASN A 215 42.80 68.51 -22.81
N GLY A 216 43.46 67.38 -22.51
CA GLY A 216 44.55 67.34 -21.53
C GLY A 216 45.79 68.14 -21.96
N ASP A 217 46.86 68.06 -21.17
CA ASP A 217 48.15 68.71 -21.45
C ASP A 217 49.23 67.81 -22.08
N GLY A 218 48.97 66.50 -22.19
CA GLY A 218 49.84 65.50 -22.78
C GLY A 218 51.01 65.05 -21.88
N ALA A 219 50.98 65.35 -20.58
CA ALA A 219 51.93 64.84 -19.60
C ALA A 219 51.52 63.47 -19.02
N VAL A 220 52.27 62.98 -18.03
CA VAL A 220 51.95 61.75 -17.30
C VAL A 220 51.23 62.12 -16.00
N GLY A 221 49.91 62.03 -16.03
CA GLY A 221 48.98 62.29 -14.93
C GLY A 221 47.56 61.93 -15.37
N ASN A 222 46.56 62.24 -14.54
CA ASN A 222 45.16 62.22 -14.95
C ASN A 222 44.70 63.68 -15.10
N ASP A 223 44.18 64.05 -16.26
CA ASP A 223 43.53 65.34 -16.46
C ASP A 223 42.02 65.17 -16.29
N THR A 224 41.44 65.78 -15.26
CA THR A 224 40.01 65.66 -14.95
C THR A 224 39.32 67.02 -14.91
N LEU A 225 38.07 67.06 -15.36
CA LEU A 225 37.29 68.29 -15.39
C LEU A 225 35.93 68.12 -14.71
N THR A 226 35.71 68.85 -13.62
CA THR A 226 34.43 68.93 -12.92
C THR A 226 33.74 70.28 -13.20
N LEU A 227 32.49 70.27 -13.66
CA LEU A 227 31.71 71.48 -13.94
C LEU A 227 30.47 71.60 -13.05
N ASN A 228 30.16 72.83 -12.62
CA ASN A 228 28.94 73.18 -11.90
C ASN A 228 28.43 74.56 -12.37
N ALA A 229 27.15 74.64 -12.76
CA ALA A 229 26.52 75.87 -13.27
C ALA A 229 25.44 76.47 -12.35
N ASN A 230 25.23 75.94 -11.14
CA ASN A 230 24.32 76.46 -10.11
C ASN A 230 23.00 77.07 -10.67
N ALA A 231 22.03 76.28 -11.12
CA ALA A 231 20.83 76.71 -11.84
C ALA A 231 21.09 77.42 -13.20
N GLY A 232 22.17 77.03 -13.88
CA GLY A 232 22.61 77.56 -15.18
C GLY A 232 22.88 76.46 -16.21
N ASN A 233 23.31 76.86 -17.41
CA ASN A 233 23.54 75.95 -18.53
C ASN A 233 25.04 75.78 -18.82
N ILE A 234 25.42 74.64 -19.41
CA ILE A 234 26.78 74.36 -19.89
C ILE A 234 26.76 74.24 -21.42
N LEU A 235 27.70 74.90 -22.10
CA LEU A 235 27.82 74.87 -23.55
C LEU A 235 29.27 74.66 -23.97
N ILE A 236 29.57 73.50 -24.54
CA ILE A 236 30.91 73.09 -24.97
C ILE A 236 30.93 73.09 -26.50
N LYS A 237 31.55 74.11 -27.09
CA LYS A 237 31.54 74.31 -28.55
C LYS A 237 32.69 73.63 -29.27
N GLY A 238 33.85 73.52 -28.62
CA GLY A 238 35.04 72.86 -29.17
C GLY A 238 34.99 71.34 -29.06
N VAL A 239 35.83 70.66 -29.86
CA VAL A 239 36.05 69.20 -29.77
C VAL A 239 36.64 68.88 -28.40
N LEU A 240 36.05 67.94 -27.68
CA LEU A 240 36.57 67.48 -26.39
C LEU A 240 37.46 66.25 -26.61
N GLY A 241 38.71 66.33 -26.14
CA GLY A 241 39.67 65.23 -26.17
C GLY A 241 40.34 64.94 -27.51
N GLY A 242 40.15 65.80 -28.53
CA GLY A 242 40.52 65.53 -29.93
C GLY A 242 42.02 65.47 -30.28
N SER A 243 42.92 65.68 -29.32
CA SER A 243 44.35 65.36 -29.48
C SER A 243 45.00 64.69 -28.27
N ASP A 244 44.30 64.75 -27.13
CA ASP A 244 44.70 64.26 -25.82
C ASP A 244 43.42 64.29 -24.98
N SER A 245 42.95 63.12 -24.57
CA SER A 245 41.57 62.90 -24.06
C SER A 245 41.57 62.84 -22.53
N LEU A 246 40.60 63.48 -21.89
CA LEU A 246 40.55 63.56 -20.42
C LEU A 246 40.27 62.18 -19.80
N GLU A 247 40.86 61.89 -18.64
CA GLU A 247 40.63 60.66 -17.88
C GLU A 247 39.29 60.66 -17.12
N ALA A 248 38.73 61.84 -16.82
CA ALA A 248 37.36 61.94 -16.31
C ALA A 248 36.71 63.30 -16.62
N PHE A 249 35.42 63.28 -16.94
CA PHE A 249 34.60 64.47 -17.12
C PHE A 249 33.35 64.35 -16.25
N THR A 250 33.15 65.31 -15.34
CA THR A 250 32.08 65.28 -14.35
C THR A 250 31.25 66.57 -14.39
N VAL A 251 29.93 66.46 -14.32
CA VAL A 251 29.00 67.57 -14.07
C VAL A 251 28.19 67.24 -12.84
N ILE A 252 28.22 68.12 -11.83
CA ILE A 252 27.60 67.87 -10.52
C ILE A 252 26.32 68.68 -10.30
N ASP A 253 25.40 68.13 -9.50
CA ASP A 253 24.15 68.76 -9.06
C ASP A 253 24.37 69.84 -7.98
N GLY A 254 25.40 70.67 -8.16
CA GLY A 254 25.79 71.68 -7.18
C GLY A 254 26.69 71.13 -6.07
N ASP A 255 26.81 71.90 -4.99
CA ASP A 255 27.56 71.55 -3.77
C ASP A 255 26.63 71.18 -2.59
N GLY A 256 25.35 70.95 -2.87
CA GLY A 256 24.29 70.80 -1.87
C GLY A 256 23.65 72.12 -1.42
N THR A 257 24.04 73.27 -1.99
CA THR A 257 23.43 74.59 -1.67
C THR A 257 22.77 75.30 -2.87
N SER A 258 22.81 74.69 -4.06
CA SER A 258 22.30 75.24 -5.33
C SER A 258 21.51 74.20 -6.12
N ALA A 259 20.77 74.63 -7.15
CA ALA A 259 19.98 73.75 -8.03
C ALA A 259 20.79 73.33 -9.28
N GLY A 260 21.96 72.74 -9.06
CA GLY A 260 22.74 71.99 -10.05
C GLY A 260 22.96 72.62 -11.42
N VAL A 261 22.87 71.79 -12.46
CA VAL A 261 22.92 72.22 -13.86
C VAL A 261 21.55 72.01 -14.49
N ILE A 262 21.15 72.92 -15.39
CA ILE A 262 19.91 72.77 -16.17
C ILE A 262 20.24 72.05 -17.48
N ASN A 263 20.62 72.77 -18.54
CA ASN A 263 20.94 72.15 -19.84
C ASN A 263 22.45 72.01 -20.04
N ILE A 264 22.89 70.97 -20.76
CA ILE A 264 24.26 70.84 -21.27
C ILE A 264 24.26 70.44 -22.75
N SER A 265 25.00 71.17 -23.59
CA SER A 265 25.19 70.87 -25.02
C SER A 265 26.66 70.74 -25.38
N PHE A 266 26.99 69.68 -26.12
CA PHE A 266 28.26 69.48 -26.81
C PHE A 266 28.01 69.67 -28.31
N ASP A 267 28.53 70.76 -28.90
CA ASP A 267 28.31 71.10 -30.31
C ASP A 267 29.29 70.40 -31.27
N SER A 268 30.32 69.73 -30.72
CA SER A 268 31.42 69.05 -31.42
C SER A 268 31.66 67.64 -30.85
N GLU A 269 32.48 66.83 -31.53
CA GLU A 269 32.85 65.46 -31.11
C GLU A 269 33.47 65.42 -29.70
N VAL A 270 33.20 64.34 -28.97
CA VAL A 270 33.67 64.12 -27.59
C VAL A 270 34.37 62.77 -27.50
N THR A 271 35.65 62.79 -27.13
CA THR A 271 36.48 61.59 -26.92
C THR A 271 37.13 61.60 -25.54
N MET A 272 37.05 60.49 -24.82
CA MET A 272 37.36 60.38 -23.39
C MET A 272 38.11 59.09 -23.05
N ASN A 273 39.17 59.21 -22.24
CA ASN A 273 40.00 58.08 -21.79
C ASN A 273 39.41 57.34 -20.56
N GLY A 274 38.41 57.93 -19.91
CA GLY A 274 37.71 57.33 -18.77
C GLY A 274 36.30 57.91 -18.60
N ASP A 275 35.81 57.94 -17.36
CA ASP A 275 34.38 58.08 -17.08
C ASP A 275 33.80 59.47 -17.40
N VAL A 276 32.60 59.47 -17.98
CA VAL A 276 31.77 60.66 -18.21
C VAL A 276 30.56 60.58 -17.30
N ASN A 277 30.48 61.46 -16.30
CA ASN A 277 29.39 61.49 -15.31
C ASN A 277 28.68 62.84 -15.36
N ILE A 278 27.43 62.90 -15.81
CA ILE A 278 26.67 64.13 -15.99
C ILE A 278 25.41 64.10 -15.10
N THR A 279 25.29 65.01 -14.14
CA THR A 279 24.02 65.29 -13.47
C THR A 279 23.47 66.64 -13.94
N ALA A 280 22.27 66.65 -14.52
CA ALA A 280 21.66 67.85 -15.09
C ALA A 280 20.13 67.71 -15.14
N THR A 281 19.40 68.75 -14.74
CA THR A 281 17.92 68.75 -14.59
C THR A 281 17.14 69.14 -15.85
N GLY A 282 17.83 69.45 -16.95
CA GLY A 282 17.26 69.91 -18.21
C GLY A 282 17.53 68.95 -19.36
N THR A 283 17.94 69.50 -20.50
CA THR A 283 18.31 68.74 -21.70
C THR A 283 19.82 68.47 -21.74
N VAL A 284 20.20 67.22 -22.02
CA VAL A 284 21.58 66.79 -22.27
C VAL A 284 21.71 66.45 -23.76
N THR A 285 22.50 67.21 -24.53
CA THR A 285 22.61 67.05 -25.99
C THR A 285 24.04 66.82 -26.44
N PHE A 286 24.25 65.72 -27.17
CA PHE A 286 25.45 65.47 -27.96
C PHE A 286 25.11 65.63 -29.45
N ASN A 287 25.55 66.74 -30.06
CA ASN A 287 25.27 67.06 -31.46
C ASN A 287 26.17 66.27 -32.44
N LYS A 288 27.16 65.53 -31.92
CA LYS A 288 28.23 64.82 -32.64
C LYS A 288 28.60 63.55 -31.86
N SER A 289 29.35 62.67 -32.51
CA SER A 289 29.75 61.36 -32.00
C SER A 289 30.47 61.42 -30.64
N LEU A 290 30.24 60.40 -29.82
CA LEU A 290 30.73 60.27 -28.44
C LEU A 290 31.52 58.97 -28.25
N ASN A 291 32.80 59.06 -27.92
CA ASN A 291 33.72 57.92 -27.77
C ASN A 291 34.30 57.90 -26.34
N ILE A 292 34.10 56.83 -25.59
CA ILE A 292 34.46 56.73 -24.16
C ILE A 292 35.14 55.39 -23.88
N THR A 293 36.31 55.40 -23.23
CA THR A 293 36.98 54.17 -22.74
C THR A 293 36.82 53.89 -21.24
N GLY A 294 35.93 54.64 -20.57
CA GLY A 294 35.35 54.29 -19.26
C GLY A 294 33.84 54.02 -19.33
N ASN A 295 33.10 54.45 -18.31
CA ASN A 295 31.63 54.43 -18.24
C ASN A 295 31.00 55.75 -18.74
N LEU A 296 29.72 55.70 -19.11
CA LEU A 296 28.87 56.86 -19.36
C LEU A 296 27.70 56.86 -18.38
N THR A 297 27.58 57.90 -17.54
CA THR A 297 26.48 58.10 -16.59
C THR A 297 25.83 59.45 -16.86
N ILE A 298 24.51 59.48 -17.09
CA ILE A 298 23.71 60.69 -17.20
C ILE A 298 22.52 60.57 -16.24
N LEU A 299 22.33 61.55 -15.34
CA LEU A 299 21.38 61.52 -14.23
C LEU A 299 20.52 62.79 -14.16
N GLY A 300 19.26 62.63 -13.72
CA GLY A 300 18.33 63.73 -13.43
C GLY A 300 17.70 64.45 -14.63
N ALA A 301 17.91 63.99 -15.88
CA ALA A 301 17.57 64.79 -17.06
C ALA A 301 16.06 64.83 -17.37
N ASN A 302 15.58 65.96 -17.91
CA ASN A 302 14.26 66.01 -18.55
C ASN A 302 14.29 65.40 -19.96
N LEU A 303 15.44 65.45 -20.65
CA LEU A 303 15.61 64.94 -22.01
C LEU A 303 17.08 64.65 -22.32
N ILE A 304 17.39 63.46 -22.83
CA ILE A 304 18.72 63.10 -23.36
C ILE A 304 18.62 62.99 -24.89
N ILE A 305 19.61 63.53 -25.62
CA ILE A 305 19.64 63.50 -27.09
C ILE A 305 21.04 63.13 -27.59
N PHE A 306 21.11 62.08 -28.41
CA PHE A 306 22.29 61.72 -29.19
C PHE A 306 21.99 61.88 -30.68
N GLU A 307 22.54 62.92 -31.33
CA GLU A 307 22.35 63.19 -32.77
C GLU A 307 23.25 62.32 -33.67
N GLU A 308 24.27 61.68 -33.10
CA GLU A 308 25.20 60.75 -33.75
C GLU A 308 25.52 59.57 -32.82
N GLY A 309 26.45 58.68 -33.22
CA GLY A 309 26.75 57.46 -32.48
C GLY A 309 27.52 57.64 -31.17
N VAL A 310 27.32 56.67 -30.27
CA VAL A 310 27.91 56.56 -28.93
C VAL A 310 28.64 55.22 -28.81
N SER A 311 29.91 55.24 -28.43
CA SER A 311 30.77 54.05 -28.29
C SER A 311 31.46 54.06 -26.92
N VAL A 312 31.09 53.12 -26.04
CA VAL A 312 31.54 53.09 -24.62
C VAL A 312 32.20 51.73 -24.30
N SER A 313 33.27 51.67 -23.50
CA SER A 313 33.89 50.38 -23.12
C SER A 313 33.24 49.72 -21.90
N GLY A 314 32.81 50.53 -20.94
CA GLY A 314 32.14 50.14 -19.71
C GLY A 314 30.62 50.29 -19.80
N ASN A 315 29.98 50.54 -18.65
CA ASN A 315 28.53 50.64 -18.57
C ASN A 315 28.02 51.99 -19.07
N ILE A 316 26.76 51.97 -19.56
CA ILE A 316 26.00 53.15 -19.94
C ILE A 316 24.78 53.24 -19.00
N ILE A 317 24.60 54.36 -18.31
CA ILE A 317 23.44 54.67 -17.48
C ILE A 317 22.83 55.96 -17.97
N LEU A 318 21.58 55.90 -18.43
CA LEU A 318 20.81 57.02 -18.94
C LEU A 318 19.54 57.16 -18.10
N GLU A 319 19.54 58.15 -17.22
CA GLU A 319 18.39 58.54 -16.44
C GLU A 319 17.87 59.89 -16.94
N GLY A 320 16.76 59.84 -17.68
CA GLY A 320 16.06 61.03 -18.13
C GLY A 320 14.61 60.75 -18.54
N ASP A 321 13.74 61.73 -18.35
CA ASP A 321 12.29 61.59 -18.58
C ASP A 321 11.92 61.40 -20.07
N GLU A 322 12.85 61.65 -20.99
CA GLU A 322 12.80 61.18 -22.38
C GLU A 322 14.23 60.94 -22.94
N ILE A 323 14.43 59.97 -23.84
CA ILE A 323 15.76 59.55 -24.35
C ILE A 323 15.74 59.32 -25.88
N ASN A 324 16.20 60.32 -26.65
CA ASN A 324 16.22 60.29 -28.11
C ASN A 324 17.54 59.76 -28.69
N PHE A 325 17.51 58.61 -29.39
CA PHE A 325 18.63 58.07 -30.18
C PHE A 325 18.44 58.33 -31.68
N LYS A 326 19.16 59.32 -32.24
CA LYS A 326 19.00 59.74 -33.65
C LYS A 326 20.14 59.31 -34.58
N GLY A 327 21.19 58.70 -34.04
CA GLY A 327 22.38 58.27 -34.78
C GLY A 327 22.16 57.16 -35.82
N GLY A 328 20.97 56.57 -35.90
CA GLY A 328 20.63 55.45 -36.79
C GLY A 328 20.86 54.08 -36.14
N GLU A 329 20.71 53.00 -36.93
CA GLU A 329 20.88 51.63 -36.45
C GLU A 329 22.31 51.36 -35.92
N GLU A 330 22.43 50.60 -34.82
CA GLU A 330 23.70 50.18 -34.18
C GLU A 330 24.64 51.37 -33.84
N SER A 331 24.06 52.55 -33.61
CA SER A 331 24.77 53.79 -33.31
C SER A 331 25.19 53.90 -31.85
N ILE A 332 24.46 53.30 -30.91
CA ILE A 332 24.77 53.20 -29.47
C ILE A 332 25.32 51.80 -29.17
N LYS A 333 26.59 51.68 -28.79
CA LYS A 333 27.24 50.36 -28.68
C LYS A 333 28.38 50.28 -27.67
N ILE A 334 28.73 49.04 -27.31
CA ILE A 334 29.99 48.74 -26.64
C ILE A 334 31.15 48.80 -27.64
N SER A 335 32.26 49.43 -27.23
CA SER A 335 33.48 49.54 -28.03
C SER A 335 34.18 48.17 -28.19
N ASN A 336 34.89 47.95 -29.30
CA ASN A 336 35.56 46.69 -29.61
C ASN A 336 36.47 46.19 -28.46
N GLY A 337 36.07 45.12 -27.78
CA GLY A 337 36.80 44.50 -26.67
C GLY A 337 36.41 45.00 -25.27
N GLY A 338 35.45 45.92 -25.18
CA GLY A 338 34.76 46.24 -23.91
C GLY A 338 33.72 45.19 -23.53
N SER A 339 33.12 45.36 -22.36
CA SER A 339 31.99 44.55 -21.89
C SER A 339 31.17 45.36 -20.88
N GLY A 340 30.06 45.93 -21.34
CA GLY A 340 29.20 46.81 -20.55
C GLY A 340 27.73 46.46 -20.68
N SER A 341 26.93 46.96 -19.74
CA SER A 341 25.47 46.97 -19.80
C SER A 341 24.95 48.38 -20.06
N ILE A 342 23.76 48.49 -20.65
CA ILE A 342 23.04 49.76 -20.79
C ILE A 342 21.83 49.76 -19.85
N THR A 343 21.64 50.84 -19.10
CA THR A 343 20.50 51.08 -18.21
C THR A 343 19.76 52.33 -18.65
N MET A 344 18.45 52.23 -18.88
CA MET A 344 17.59 53.35 -19.29
C MET A 344 16.40 53.50 -18.32
N ARG A 345 16.20 54.69 -17.76
CA ARG A 345 15.12 54.98 -16.80
C ARG A 345 14.72 56.45 -16.81
N SER A 346 13.53 56.78 -16.31
CA SER A 346 13.10 58.17 -16.08
C SER A 346 13.87 58.81 -14.92
N SER A 347 13.99 60.13 -14.88
CA SER A 347 14.39 60.83 -13.64
C SER A 347 13.21 60.90 -12.65
N THR A 348 12.00 61.11 -13.17
CA THR A 348 10.74 60.99 -12.44
C THR A 348 10.41 59.51 -12.22
N ILE A 349 10.78 58.94 -11.08
CA ILE A 349 10.66 57.49 -10.77
C ILE A 349 9.24 56.94 -11.04
N THR A 350 8.19 57.72 -10.79
CA THR A 350 6.78 57.33 -10.99
C THR A 350 6.28 57.44 -12.44
N GLN A 351 7.10 57.98 -13.35
CA GLN A 351 6.75 58.12 -14.78
C GLN A 351 6.70 56.74 -15.43
N ALA A 352 5.68 56.50 -16.25
CA ALA A 352 5.58 55.25 -17.02
C ALA A 352 6.63 55.20 -18.14
N MET A 353 6.86 54.00 -18.68
CA MET A 353 7.76 53.76 -19.81
C MET A 353 7.05 52.96 -20.90
N SER A 354 7.30 53.29 -22.17
CA SER A 354 6.91 52.47 -23.32
C SER A 354 8.17 51.99 -24.03
N ILE A 355 8.26 50.68 -24.31
CA ILE A 355 9.42 50.07 -24.97
C ILE A 355 8.94 49.40 -26.27
N ALA A 356 9.68 49.55 -27.37
CA ALA A 356 9.46 48.84 -28.65
C ALA A 356 8.09 49.08 -29.32
N SER A 357 7.41 50.19 -29.05
CA SER A 357 6.03 50.45 -29.52
C SER A 357 5.92 50.70 -31.04
N PRO A 358 4.75 50.40 -31.65
CA PRO A 358 4.35 50.93 -32.95
C PRO A 358 3.77 52.36 -32.81
N PRO A 359 3.92 53.24 -33.82
CA PRO A 359 3.72 54.68 -33.63
C PRO A 359 2.25 55.12 -33.73
N SER A 360 1.67 55.57 -32.62
CA SER A 360 0.49 56.45 -32.61
C SER A 360 0.44 57.33 -31.35
N GLU A 361 0.70 58.64 -31.52
CA GLU A 361 0.78 59.68 -30.49
C GLU A 361 1.89 59.47 -29.44
N GLU A 362 2.92 60.33 -29.48
CA GLU A 362 3.93 60.50 -28.42
C GLU A 362 3.24 60.73 -27.07
N SER A 363 3.28 59.74 -26.18
CA SER A 363 2.47 59.77 -24.97
C SER A 363 3.10 60.69 -23.91
N SER A 364 2.52 61.88 -23.73
CA SER A 364 3.09 62.89 -22.84
C SER A 364 3.18 62.40 -21.39
N ASN A 365 4.35 62.58 -20.77
CA ASN A 365 4.70 62.06 -19.43
C ASN A 365 4.89 60.53 -19.36
N VAL A 366 5.44 59.95 -20.43
CA VAL A 366 5.97 58.59 -20.52
C VAL A 366 7.38 58.68 -21.12
N LEU A 367 8.30 57.80 -20.73
CA LEU A 367 9.62 57.66 -21.37
C LEU A 367 9.47 56.68 -22.55
N ASN A 368 9.65 57.15 -23.79
CA ASN A 368 9.29 56.40 -25.00
C ASN A 368 10.56 55.87 -25.71
N ILE A 369 10.94 54.62 -25.43
CA ILE A 369 11.99 53.93 -26.19
C ILE A 369 11.35 53.25 -27.40
N THR A 370 11.19 54.00 -28.50
CA THR A 370 10.45 53.49 -29.67
C THR A 370 11.13 52.28 -30.33
N SER A 371 10.39 51.57 -31.17
CA SER A 371 10.95 50.50 -32.02
C SER A 371 12.06 50.96 -32.99
N SER A 372 12.24 52.27 -33.20
CA SER A 372 13.37 52.85 -33.95
C SER A 372 14.55 53.20 -33.05
N GLU A 373 14.33 53.73 -31.85
CA GLU A 373 15.40 53.90 -30.86
C GLU A 373 16.00 52.57 -30.40
N LEU A 374 15.18 51.52 -30.32
CA LEU A 374 15.68 50.19 -29.97
C LEU A 374 16.59 49.59 -31.06
N THR A 375 16.49 50.00 -32.33
CA THR A 375 17.49 49.62 -33.35
C THR A 375 18.78 50.43 -33.28
N ALA A 376 18.80 51.56 -32.57
CA ALA A 376 20.02 52.30 -32.32
C ALA A 376 20.98 51.54 -31.39
N LEU A 377 20.47 50.61 -30.57
CA LEU A 377 21.30 49.71 -29.77
C LEU A 377 22.01 48.68 -30.67
N GLY A 378 23.35 48.68 -30.61
CA GLY A 378 24.18 47.66 -31.22
C GLY A 378 24.13 46.31 -30.49
N ASP A 379 24.55 45.27 -31.18
CA ASP A 379 24.69 43.91 -30.65
C ASP A 379 25.88 43.79 -29.67
N GLY A 380 25.76 42.97 -28.62
CA GLY A 380 26.87 42.65 -27.70
C GLY A 380 26.92 43.43 -26.39
N PHE A 381 25.79 43.98 -25.90
CA PHE A 381 25.69 44.38 -24.49
C PHE A 381 25.65 43.15 -23.59
N THR A 382 26.24 43.23 -22.38
CA THR A 382 26.12 42.13 -21.41
C THR A 382 24.70 41.96 -20.89
N LYS A 383 23.92 43.06 -20.88
CA LYS A 383 22.48 43.13 -20.67
C LYS A 383 21.95 44.54 -20.95
N ILE A 384 20.67 44.62 -21.32
CA ILE A 384 19.89 45.84 -21.51
C ILE A 384 18.90 45.93 -20.34
N ILE A 385 19.00 46.99 -19.54
CA ILE A 385 18.20 47.21 -18.33
C ILE A 385 17.25 48.38 -18.54
N PHE A 386 15.98 48.20 -18.20
CA PHE A 386 14.95 49.23 -18.20
C PHE A 386 14.39 49.44 -16.79
N GLY A 387 14.19 50.71 -16.40
CA GLY A 387 13.48 51.09 -15.19
C GLY A 387 14.35 51.24 -13.93
N HIS A 388 13.68 51.33 -12.78
CA HIS A 388 14.30 51.58 -11.47
C HIS A 388 14.30 50.32 -10.60
N PHE A 389 15.48 49.92 -10.12
CA PHE A 389 15.69 48.80 -9.20
C PHE A 389 16.47 49.24 -7.95
N ASP A 390 16.27 48.57 -6.81
CA ASP A 390 17.12 48.75 -5.64
C ASP A 390 18.38 47.88 -5.78
N SER A 391 19.55 48.50 -5.57
CA SER A 391 20.85 47.83 -5.55
C SER A 391 21.05 46.82 -4.40
N GLY A 392 20.17 46.83 -3.39
CA GLY A 392 20.24 45.97 -2.21
C GLY A 392 19.75 44.53 -2.43
N ASP A 393 18.70 44.36 -3.23
CA ASP A 393 18.08 43.07 -3.56
C ASP A 393 18.02 42.78 -5.07
N ASN A 394 18.06 43.82 -5.91
CA ASN A 394 17.85 43.80 -7.37
C ASN A 394 16.40 43.56 -7.79
N HIS A 395 15.43 44.06 -7.02
CA HIS A 395 14.01 44.12 -7.41
C HIS A 395 13.58 45.54 -7.81
N ALA A 396 12.44 45.66 -8.49
CA ALA A 396 11.85 46.92 -8.91
C ALA A 396 11.53 47.84 -7.71
N VAL A 397 11.87 49.12 -7.83
CA VAL A 397 11.59 50.10 -6.76
C VAL A 397 10.07 50.23 -6.56
N ALA A 398 9.61 50.15 -5.31
CA ALA A 398 8.19 50.17 -4.91
C ALA A 398 7.33 51.33 -5.45
N THR A 399 7.96 52.40 -5.96
CA THR A 399 7.30 53.58 -6.57
C THR A 399 7.60 53.75 -8.06
N ALA A 400 8.16 52.74 -8.73
CA ALA A 400 8.43 52.78 -10.17
C ALA A 400 7.13 52.93 -10.99
N GLY A 401 7.19 53.64 -12.11
CA GLY A 401 6.08 53.72 -13.05
C GLY A 401 5.78 52.39 -13.75
N ALA A 402 4.60 52.30 -14.37
CA ALA A 402 4.23 51.15 -15.19
C ALA A 402 5.06 51.07 -16.47
N VAL A 403 5.34 49.86 -16.96
CA VAL A 403 6.04 49.63 -18.23
C VAL A 403 5.13 48.89 -19.21
N GLU A 404 4.89 49.48 -20.38
CA GLU A 404 4.29 48.80 -21.53
C GLU A 404 5.39 48.34 -22.48
N ILE A 405 5.41 47.05 -22.79
CA ILE A 405 6.36 46.45 -23.73
C ILE A 405 5.60 46.10 -25.01
N GLY A 406 6.02 46.75 -26.09
CA GLY A 406 5.59 46.52 -27.46
C GLY A 406 6.41 45.45 -28.17
N MET A 407 6.59 45.64 -29.47
CA MET A 407 7.10 44.64 -30.40
C MET A 407 7.62 45.30 -31.67
N ARG A 408 8.76 44.81 -32.14
CA ARG A 408 9.41 45.27 -33.36
C ARG A 408 8.64 44.78 -34.61
N VAL A 409 9.03 45.26 -35.78
CA VAL A 409 8.40 44.86 -37.07
C VAL A 409 8.54 43.34 -37.33
N ALA A 410 7.56 42.81 -38.05
CA ALA A 410 7.38 41.41 -38.48
C ALA A 410 8.62 40.50 -38.41
N ASP A 411 8.53 39.45 -37.60
CA ASP A 411 9.49 38.36 -37.39
C ASP A 411 10.95 38.82 -37.21
N GLN A 412 11.16 39.87 -36.41
CA GLN A 412 12.50 40.27 -35.98
C GLN A 412 12.70 40.23 -34.47
N ILE A 413 13.93 39.91 -34.08
CA ILE A 413 14.44 40.06 -32.71
C ILE A 413 14.20 41.50 -32.26
N THR A 414 13.56 41.65 -31.10
CA THR A 414 13.29 42.93 -30.43
C THR A 414 14.46 43.30 -29.53
N PHE A 415 14.97 42.37 -28.72
CA PHE A 415 16.18 42.56 -27.91
C PHE A 415 17.31 41.62 -28.36
N ARG A 416 18.43 42.17 -28.83
CA ARG A 416 19.56 41.37 -29.34
C ARG A 416 20.31 40.64 -28.21
N ASP A 417 20.47 41.31 -27.07
CA ASP A 417 21.13 40.78 -25.88
C ASP A 417 20.11 40.34 -24.80
N GLU A 418 20.60 39.96 -23.61
CA GLU A 418 19.76 39.75 -22.42
C GLU A 418 19.03 41.05 -22.03
N VAL A 419 17.75 40.93 -21.63
CA VAL A 419 16.92 42.07 -21.21
C VAL A 419 16.38 41.90 -19.80
N ILE A 420 16.42 42.97 -19.01
CA ILE A 420 15.84 43.07 -17.68
C ILE A 420 14.94 44.30 -17.61
N VAL A 421 13.67 44.14 -17.25
CA VAL A 421 12.70 45.23 -17.11
C VAL A 421 12.20 45.30 -15.68
N TYR A 422 12.38 46.46 -15.04
CA TYR A 422 11.88 46.78 -13.71
C TYR A 422 10.72 47.78 -13.80
N GLY A 423 9.59 47.52 -13.13
CA GLY A 423 8.44 48.42 -13.19
C GLY A 423 7.48 48.33 -12.00
N GLY A 424 6.62 49.33 -11.86
CA GLY A 424 5.49 49.28 -10.92
C GLY A 424 4.51 48.18 -11.30
N SER A 425 4.26 48.02 -12.60
CA SER A 425 3.51 46.91 -13.23
C SER A 425 4.00 46.76 -14.66
N ILE A 426 4.07 45.55 -15.19
CA ILE A 426 4.53 45.30 -16.57
C ILE A 426 3.37 44.75 -17.41
N SER A 427 3.16 45.31 -18.61
CA SER A 427 2.21 44.77 -19.58
C SER A 427 2.89 44.58 -20.93
N ILE A 428 2.96 43.35 -21.42
CA ILE A 428 3.28 43.06 -22.82
C ILE A 428 1.96 43.12 -23.58
N ALA A 429 1.87 44.04 -24.55
CA ALA A 429 0.63 44.36 -25.25
C ALA A 429 0.49 43.60 -26.58
N ASP A 430 -0.75 43.26 -26.95
CA ASP A 430 -1.14 42.77 -28.29
C ASP A 430 -1.24 43.95 -29.28
N TYR A 431 -0.92 43.75 -30.56
CA TYR A 431 -1.12 44.72 -31.63
C TYR A 431 -1.43 44.03 -32.96
N SER A 432 -2.37 44.59 -33.73
CA SER A 432 -2.83 44.05 -35.01
C SER A 432 -1.70 43.61 -35.96
N GLY A 433 -1.49 42.29 -36.11
CA GLY A 433 -0.49 41.68 -36.99
C GLY A 433 0.16 40.46 -36.35
N THR A 434 -0.19 39.27 -36.82
CA THR A 434 0.20 37.95 -36.26
C THR A 434 1.68 37.59 -36.43
N ASP A 435 2.50 38.54 -36.89
CA ASP A 435 3.93 38.42 -37.19
C ASP A 435 4.81 39.14 -36.16
N LYS A 436 4.20 39.72 -35.12
CA LYS A 436 4.88 40.59 -34.13
C LYS A 436 5.06 39.90 -32.76
N VAL A 437 5.96 38.94 -32.72
CA VAL A 437 6.32 38.23 -31.48
C VAL A 437 7.34 39.04 -30.67
N LEU A 438 7.25 39.04 -29.35
CA LEU A 438 8.30 39.61 -28.50
C LEU A 438 9.49 38.64 -28.44
N LYS A 439 10.47 38.83 -29.32
CA LYS A 439 11.64 37.95 -29.46
C LYS A 439 12.91 38.54 -28.82
N ALA A 440 13.65 37.74 -28.07
CA ALA A 440 15.00 38.06 -27.57
C ALA A 440 15.99 36.91 -27.79
N SER A 441 17.26 37.22 -28.08
CA SER A 441 18.33 36.21 -28.18
C SER A 441 19.02 35.88 -26.85
N GLY A 442 18.81 36.72 -25.83
CA GLY A 442 19.23 36.46 -24.45
C GLY A 442 18.05 36.13 -23.53
N ASN A 443 18.30 36.08 -22.21
CA ASN A 443 17.23 35.87 -21.23
C ASN A 443 16.27 37.07 -21.17
N ILE A 444 15.02 36.82 -20.81
CA ILE A 444 14.01 37.86 -20.57
C ILE A 444 13.65 37.85 -19.09
N THR A 445 14.04 38.89 -18.37
CA THR A 445 13.67 39.12 -16.97
C THR A 445 12.64 40.24 -16.85
N LEU A 446 11.49 39.96 -16.24
CA LEU A 446 10.45 40.94 -15.94
C LEU A 446 10.22 40.98 -14.43
N ASP A 447 10.48 42.11 -13.81
CA ASP A 447 10.43 42.30 -12.36
C ASP A 447 9.49 43.45 -12.02
N ALA A 448 8.45 43.17 -11.25
CA ALA A 448 7.37 44.09 -10.98
C ALA A 448 6.97 44.15 -9.51
N VAL A 449 6.58 45.34 -9.05
CA VAL A 449 5.97 45.54 -7.72
C VAL A 449 4.55 44.93 -7.70
N ASN A 450 3.77 45.21 -8.74
CA ASN A 450 2.40 44.75 -8.96
C ASN A 450 2.37 43.72 -10.12
N ASN A 451 1.27 43.66 -10.87
CA ASN A 451 1.04 42.61 -11.88
C ASN A 451 2.05 42.60 -13.04
N ILE A 452 2.22 41.40 -13.62
CA ILE A 452 2.78 41.20 -14.96
C ILE A 452 1.68 40.59 -15.84
N GLU A 453 1.28 41.31 -16.89
CA GLU A 453 0.25 40.90 -17.85
C GLU A 453 0.87 40.62 -19.21
N ILE A 454 0.68 39.41 -19.73
CA ILE A 454 1.23 38.95 -21.01
C ILE A 454 0.07 38.75 -22.00
N LYS A 455 -0.04 39.61 -23.02
CA LYS A 455 -1.17 39.58 -23.99
C LYS A 455 -0.79 39.12 -25.39
N ASN A 456 0.46 38.66 -25.61
CA ASN A 456 0.99 38.29 -26.92
C ASN A 456 2.08 37.19 -26.79
N GLU A 457 2.47 36.59 -27.91
CA GLU A 457 3.57 35.61 -27.99
C GLU A 457 4.92 36.21 -27.52
N ILE A 458 5.68 35.43 -26.75
CA ILE A 458 7.07 35.75 -26.35
C ILE A 458 7.99 34.57 -26.68
N GLU A 459 9.16 34.87 -27.26
CA GLU A 459 10.20 33.88 -27.57
C GLU A 459 11.55 34.31 -26.98
N ALA A 460 12.07 33.56 -26.00
CA ALA A 460 13.46 33.64 -25.55
C ALA A 460 14.26 32.59 -26.32
N THR A 461 14.81 32.95 -27.48
CA THR A 461 15.32 32.01 -28.48
C THR A 461 16.53 31.23 -27.95
N SER A 462 16.30 29.98 -27.52
CA SER A 462 17.28 29.13 -26.80
C SER A 462 17.76 29.71 -25.44
N ALA A 463 16.95 30.55 -24.81
CA ALA A 463 17.25 31.22 -23.53
C ALA A 463 16.11 31.04 -22.50
N ASN A 464 16.25 31.71 -21.34
CA ASN A 464 15.37 31.52 -20.19
C ASN A 464 14.47 32.74 -19.91
N MET A 465 13.39 32.51 -19.18
CA MET A 465 12.47 33.55 -18.71
C MET A 465 12.39 33.58 -17.17
N ILE A 466 12.47 34.77 -16.60
CA ILE A 466 12.46 35.01 -15.15
C ILE A 466 11.44 36.11 -14.85
N PHE A 467 10.30 35.75 -14.27
CA PHE A 467 9.23 36.69 -13.95
C PHE A 467 9.02 36.80 -12.44
N TYR A 468 9.07 38.02 -11.90
CA TYR A 468 8.92 38.31 -10.48
C TYR A 468 7.85 39.36 -10.24
N SER A 469 6.94 39.11 -9.30
CA SER A 469 5.91 40.04 -8.86
C SER A 469 5.84 40.07 -7.33
N GLU A 470 6.25 41.18 -6.72
CA GLU A 470 6.34 41.31 -5.26
C GLU A 470 4.98 41.13 -4.57
N SER A 471 3.95 41.80 -5.11
CA SER A 471 2.60 41.87 -4.54
C SER A 471 1.46 41.53 -5.52
N GLY A 472 1.76 41.37 -6.81
CA GLY A 472 0.79 41.17 -7.86
C GLY A 472 0.61 39.72 -8.33
N LYS A 473 -0.12 39.60 -9.45
CA LYS A 473 -0.35 38.37 -10.21
C LYS A 473 0.49 38.38 -11.48
N ILE A 474 0.99 37.23 -11.89
CA ILE A 474 1.63 37.04 -13.20
C ILE A 474 0.66 36.21 -14.07
N SER A 475 0.21 36.75 -15.20
CA SER A 475 -0.79 36.05 -16.04
C SER A 475 -0.66 36.30 -17.53
N GLN A 476 -0.82 35.22 -18.30
CA GLN A 476 -1.18 35.30 -19.72
C GLN A 476 -2.67 35.65 -19.84
N ILE A 477 -2.98 36.59 -20.72
CA ILE A 477 -4.32 37.09 -21.01
C ILE A 477 -4.55 36.89 -22.50
N ASN A 478 -5.62 36.19 -22.85
CA ASN A 478 -6.03 35.98 -24.23
C ASN A 478 -6.71 37.25 -24.78
N ASP A 479 -5.92 38.25 -25.18
CA ASP A 479 -6.36 39.28 -26.13
C ASP A 479 -6.47 38.64 -27.53
N THR A 480 -7.08 39.34 -28.50
CA THR A 480 -7.30 38.82 -29.87
C THR A 480 -7.30 39.96 -30.91
N LYS A 481 -6.42 40.94 -30.75
CA LYS A 481 -6.34 42.19 -31.52
C LYS A 481 -5.51 42.03 -32.79
N ASP A 482 -4.66 41.01 -32.87
CA ASP A 482 -4.08 40.48 -34.12
C ASP A 482 -4.99 39.49 -34.86
N GLY A 483 -5.85 38.77 -34.14
CA GLY A 483 -6.77 37.74 -34.64
C GLY A 483 -6.35 36.30 -34.33
N LEU A 484 -5.24 36.09 -33.61
CA LEU A 484 -4.89 34.85 -32.94
C LEU A 484 -5.57 34.78 -31.55
N SER A 485 -5.16 33.77 -30.80
CA SER A 485 -5.58 33.44 -29.43
C SER A 485 -4.62 32.37 -28.90
N SER A 486 -4.46 32.31 -27.58
CA SER A 486 -3.64 31.31 -26.89
C SER A 486 -2.15 31.37 -27.26
N GLU A 487 -1.58 32.56 -27.45
CA GLU A 487 -0.20 32.76 -27.88
C GLU A 487 0.83 32.24 -26.87
N SER A 488 1.95 31.73 -27.38
CA SER A 488 2.88 30.92 -26.60
C SER A 488 3.94 31.71 -25.83
N LEU A 489 4.27 31.20 -24.64
CA LEU A 489 5.43 31.59 -23.85
C LEU A 489 6.57 30.58 -24.08
N ARG A 490 7.48 30.86 -25.03
CA ARG A 490 8.58 29.95 -25.45
C ARG A 490 9.90 30.24 -24.74
N ALA A 491 10.39 29.30 -23.94
CA ALA A 491 11.71 29.36 -23.28
C ALA A 491 12.26 27.96 -22.97
N ASN A 492 13.55 27.84 -22.67
CA ASN A 492 14.11 26.60 -22.11
C ASN A 492 13.65 26.42 -20.66
N ASP A 493 14.08 27.33 -19.78
CA ASP A 493 13.68 27.37 -18.38
C ASP A 493 12.74 28.55 -18.12
N LEU A 494 11.66 28.30 -17.37
CA LEU A 494 10.75 29.32 -16.87
C LEU A 494 10.78 29.36 -15.34
N THR A 495 11.15 30.50 -14.78
CA THR A 495 11.14 30.78 -13.34
C THR A 495 10.14 31.89 -13.03
N VAL A 496 9.15 31.62 -12.18
CA VAL A 496 8.06 32.57 -11.88
C VAL A 496 7.82 32.67 -10.38
N THR A 497 7.75 33.89 -9.85
CA THR A 497 7.37 34.16 -8.44
C THR A 497 6.32 35.26 -8.39
N ALA A 498 5.20 35.02 -7.71
CA ALA A 498 4.11 35.98 -7.55
C ALA A 498 3.51 35.95 -6.14
N SER A 499 2.61 36.89 -5.83
CA SER A 499 1.88 36.94 -4.56
C SER A 499 0.41 36.56 -4.72
N THR A 500 -0.29 37.18 -5.67
CA THR A 500 -1.73 36.96 -5.91
C THR A 500 -2.02 36.02 -7.10
N GLY A 501 -1.01 35.26 -7.54
CA GLY A 501 -1.15 34.09 -8.40
C GLY A 501 -0.26 34.06 -9.64
N ILE A 502 -0.14 32.86 -10.21
CA ILE A 502 0.51 32.56 -11.50
C ILE A 502 -0.54 31.89 -12.38
N ASP A 503 -0.77 32.41 -13.58
CA ASP A 503 -1.85 31.96 -14.49
C ASP A 503 -1.37 31.99 -15.94
N LEU A 504 -0.64 30.94 -16.33
CA LEU A 504 0.10 30.84 -17.58
C LEU A 504 -0.47 29.69 -18.42
N GLY A 505 -1.62 29.95 -19.05
CA GLY A 505 -2.38 28.96 -19.80
C GLY A 505 -1.74 28.47 -21.11
N PHE A 506 -0.67 29.12 -21.59
CA PHE A 506 -0.15 28.91 -22.95
C PHE A 506 1.38 28.90 -22.97
N THR A 507 2.02 27.94 -22.30
CA THR A 507 3.49 27.84 -22.23
C THR A 507 4.07 26.79 -23.17
N GLU A 508 5.29 26.99 -23.65
CA GLU A 508 6.07 26.03 -24.43
C GLU A 508 7.49 25.98 -23.83
N ILE A 509 7.66 25.17 -22.78
CA ILE A 509 8.82 25.19 -21.88
C ILE A 509 9.37 23.80 -21.56
N THR A 510 10.65 23.69 -21.22
CA THR A 510 11.30 22.40 -20.84
C THR A 510 11.43 22.23 -19.33
N ASN A 511 11.83 23.28 -18.60
CA ASN A 511 12.02 23.26 -17.14
C ASN A 511 11.15 24.33 -16.46
N LEU A 512 10.53 23.98 -15.33
CA LEU A 512 9.62 24.85 -14.59
C LEU A 512 10.03 25.04 -13.13
N THR A 513 10.10 26.30 -12.71
CA THR A 513 10.16 26.74 -11.30
C THR A 513 9.05 27.76 -11.04
N ALA A 514 8.17 27.50 -10.07
CA ALA A 514 7.07 28.41 -9.71
C ALA A 514 6.93 28.59 -8.18
N SER A 515 6.65 29.81 -7.74
CA SER A 515 6.41 30.15 -6.33
C SER A 515 5.26 31.14 -6.18
N ASN A 516 4.34 30.85 -5.25
CA ASN A 516 3.29 31.77 -4.84
C ASN A 516 3.35 32.03 -3.33
N THR A 517 3.29 33.31 -2.95
CA THR A 517 3.51 33.77 -1.56
C THR A 517 2.25 34.25 -0.84
N GLY A 518 1.23 34.69 -1.58
CA GLY A 518 -0.05 35.17 -1.06
C GLY A 518 -1.18 34.15 -1.20
N ASP A 519 -2.36 34.62 -1.54
CA ASP A 519 -3.62 33.85 -1.62
C ASP A 519 -3.92 33.25 -3.01
N GLY A 520 -3.11 33.60 -4.01
CA GLY A 520 -3.27 33.19 -5.40
C GLY A 520 -3.17 31.69 -5.67
N HIS A 521 -3.51 31.29 -6.90
CA HIS A 521 -3.31 29.95 -7.42
C HIS A 521 -2.07 29.91 -8.33
N ILE A 522 -1.49 28.72 -8.52
CA ILE A 522 -0.51 28.44 -9.58
C ILE A 522 -1.23 27.59 -10.62
N ILE A 523 -1.46 28.13 -11.81
CA ILE A 523 -2.11 27.46 -12.94
C ILE A 523 -1.16 27.62 -14.14
N ILE A 524 -0.63 26.51 -14.65
CA ILE A 524 0.31 26.52 -15.79
C ILE A 524 -0.03 25.36 -16.72
N ASN A 525 -0.24 25.67 -18.00
CA ASN A 525 -0.50 24.69 -19.05
C ASN A 525 0.61 24.72 -20.11
N VAL A 526 1.14 23.54 -20.46
CA VAL A 526 2.23 23.36 -21.41
C VAL A 526 1.68 22.80 -22.73
N LYS A 527 1.80 23.59 -23.79
CA LYS A 527 1.21 23.32 -25.11
C LYS A 527 1.96 22.23 -25.87
N ALA A 528 1.21 21.48 -26.66
CA ALA A 528 1.64 20.21 -27.26
C ALA A 528 2.75 20.26 -28.33
N VAL A 529 3.34 21.42 -28.63
CA VAL A 529 4.11 21.62 -29.87
C VAL A 529 5.53 21.03 -29.81
N SER A 530 6.13 20.84 -28.62
CA SER A 530 7.48 20.24 -28.54
C SER A 530 7.93 19.56 -27.24
N ALA A 531 7.31 19.77 -26.07
CA ALA A 531 7.99 19.50 -24.78
C ALA A 531 7.20 18.67 -23.75
N ASP A 532 7.91 17.72 -23.14
CA ASP A 532 7.66 17.22 -21.78
C ASP A 532 8.11 18.27 -20.76
N VAL A 533 7.42 18.40 -19.61
CA VAL A 533 7.77 19.39 -18.59
C VAL A 533 8.51 18.78 -17.40
N ASN A 534 9.70 19.31 -17.12
CA ASN A 534 10.49 18.99 -15.94
C ASN A 534 10.20 20.00 -14.83
N ILE A 535 9.42 19.58 -13.83
CA ILE A 535 9.15 20.37 -12.63
C ILE A 535 10.38 20.31 -11.71
N LEU A 536 11.07 21.44 -11.57
CA LEU A 536 12.20 21.59 -10.65
C LEU A 536 11.71 22.00 -9.25
N SER A 537 10.80 22.97 -9.16
CA SER A 537 10.19 23.38 -7.91
C SER A 537 8.84 24.03 -8.14
N ILE A 538 7.81 23.61 -7.40
CA ILE A 538 6.56 24.36 -7.28
C ILE A 538 6.22 24.52 -5.81
N THR A 539 6.04 25.77 -5.36
CA THR A 539 5.80 26.08 -3.95
C THR A 539 4.63 27.04 -3.74
N GLN A 540 3.62 26.57 -3.01
CA GLN A 540 2.56 27.39 -2.42
C GLN A 540 2.92 27.61 -0.95
N THR A 541 3.60 28.72 -0.68
CA THR A 541 4.27 28.97 0.61
C THR A 541 3.34 29.52 1.69
N ASN A 542 2.15 29.99 1.30
CA ASN A 542 1.18 30.56 2.22
C ASN A 542 0.43 29.47 3.01
N ALA A 543 0.54 29.51 4.34
CA ALA A 543 -0.11 28.53 5.23
C ALA A 543 -1.60 28.80 5.51
N VAL A 544 -2.13 29.97 5.14
CA VAL A 544 -3.48 30.42 5.53
C VAL A 544 -4.52 30.15 4.45
N PHE A 545 -4.14 30.27 3.17
CA PHE A 545 -5.07 30.24 2.04
C PHE A 545 -5.06 28.91 1.28
N ALA A 546 -6.16 28.65 0.56
CA ALA A 546 -6.33 27.50 -0.32
C ALA A 546 -5.68 27.76 -1.69
N GLY A 547 -4.39 28.10 -1.70
CA GLY A 547 -3.61 28.33 -2.91
C GLY A 547 -3.45 27.03 -3.69
N ASN A 548 -4.32 26.80 -4.68
CA ASN A 548 -4.25 25.62 -5.53
C ASN A 548 -3.00 25.66 -6.43
N THR A 549 -2.50 24.48 -6.77
CA THR A 549 -1.46 24.23 -7.77
C THR A 549 -2.02 23.30 -8.83
N THR A 550 -2.01 23.71 -10.09
CA THR A 550 -2.50 22.95 -11.24
C THR A 550 -1.51 23.06 -12.38
N ILE A 551 -0.87 21.95 -12.75
CA ILE A 551 0.02 21.86 -13.91
C ILE A 551 -0.59 20.88 -14.90
N THR A 552 -0.78 21.32 -16.14
CA THR A 552 -1.31 20.49 -17.22
C THR A 552 -0.37 20.49 -18.42
N THR A 553 -0.40 19.43 -19.20
CA THR A 553 0.22 19.35 -20.53
C THR A 553 -0.84 18.99 -21.55
N GLU A 554 -0.76 19.51 -22.78
CA GLU A 554 -1.77 19.22 -23.80
C GLU A 554 -1.55 17.89 -24.55
N ASN A 555 -0.29 17.46 -24.69
CA ASN A 555 0.12 16.13 -25.15
C ASN A 555 1.60 15.88 -24.71
N GLY A 556 1.92 15.86 -23.41
CA GLY A 556 3.31 15.76 -22.92
C GLY A 556 3.46 15.01 -21.59
N ASN A 557 4.67 14.51 -21.27
CA ASN A 557 4.95 13.91 -19.96
C ASN A 557 5.15 14.99 -18.88
N ILE A 558 4.82 14.67 -17.63
CA ILE A 558 5.15 15.50 -16.45
C ILE A 558 6.19 14.78 -15.60
N VAL A 559 7.36 15.37 -15.42
CA VAL A 559 8.46 14.80 -14.63
C VAL A 559 8.77 15.71 -13.45
N VAL A 560 8.49 15.26 -12.22
CA VAL A 560 8.95 15.95 -11.00
C VAL A 560 10.41 15.57 -10.78
N ALA A 561 11.34 16.43 -11.18
CA ALA A 561 12.69 16.05 -11.60
C ALA A 561 13.69 15.87 -10.44
N THR A 562 14.64 14.93 -10.58
CA THR A 562 15.67 14.58 -9.57
C THR A 562 16.61 15.73 -9.19
N ALA A 563 16.79 16.72 -10.05
CA ALA A 563 17.55 17.93 -9.76
C ALA A 563 16.80 18.91 -8.83
N GLY A 564 15.48 18.76 -8.72
CA GLY A 564 14.58 19.70 -8.05
C GLY A 564 14.39 19.50 -6.55
N THR A 565 13.52 20.35 -5.99
CA THR A 565 12.95 20.23 -4.63
C THR A 565 11.58 19.55 -4.61
N GLY A 566 10.88 19.47 -5.75
CA GLY A 566 9.58 18.83 -5.86
C GLY A 566 8.41 19.82 -5.77
N ILE A 567 7.28 19.37 -5.23
CA ILE A 567 6.04 20.16 -5.12
C ILE A 567 5.59 20.23 -3.66
N SER A 568 5.29 21.44 -3.18
CA SER A 568 4.81 21.64 -1.81
C SER A 568 3.73 22.71 -1.71
N THR A 569 2.61 22.37 -1.07
CA THR A 569 1.56 23.32 -0.66
C THR A 569 1.46 23.33 0.86
N VAL A 570 1.86 24.43 1.48
CA VAL A 570 1.87 24.60 2.95
C VAL A 570 0.46 24.84 3.48
N GLY A 571 -0.38 25.56 2.72
CA GLY A 571 -1.78 25.82 3.03
C GLY A 571 -2.72 24.65 2.71
N THR A 572 -4.00 24.97 2.53
CA THR A 572 -5.08 24.01 2.33
C THR A 572 -5.40 23.72 0.86
N GLY A 573 -4.62 24.29 -0.07
CA GLY A 573 -4.84 24.17 -1.52
C GLY A 573 -4.48 22.81 -2.10
N ASN A 574 -5.15 22.45 -3.20
CA ASN A 574 -4.95 21.19 -3.90
C ASN A 574 -3.67 21.20 -4.74
N ILE A 575 -3.16 20.02 -5.09
CA ILE A 575 -2.11 19.81 -6.10
C ILE A 575 -2.69 18.92 -7.20
N THR A 576 -2.78 19.44 -8.42
CA THR A 576 -3.23 18.72 -9.62
C THR A 576 -2.09 18.66 -10.63
N LEU A 577 -1.75 17.44 -11.07
CA LEU A 577 -0.92 17.19 -12.26
C LEU A 577 -1.78 16.42 -13.27
N ASP A 578 -1.93 16.96 -14.49
CA ASP A 578 -2.74 16.35 -15.55
C ASP A 578 -1.90 16.22 -16.84
N ALA A 579 -1.36 15.02 -17.07
CA ALA A 579 -0.61 14.66 -18.27
C ALA A 579 -1.61 14.27 -19.38
N ASN A 580 -2.35 15.27 -19.86
CA ASN A 580 -3.45 15.14 -20.80
C ASN A 580 -2.94 14.85 -22.23
N ASP A 581 -3.73 14.14 -23.02
CA ASP A 581 -3.41 13.71 -24.40
C ASP A 581 -4.72 13.40 -25.15
N THR A 582 -4.65 13.39 -26.49
CA THR A 582 -5.69 12.86 -27.38
C THR A 582 -5.42 11.42 -27.85
N GLY A 583 -4.29 10.85 -27.46
CA GLY A 583 -3.83 9.47 -27.65
C GLY A 583 -3.20 8.87 -26.39
N THR A 584 -2.53 7.72 -26.51
CA THR A 584 -2.27 6.83 -25.36
C THR A 584 -0.77 6.54 -25.12
N ASP A 585 -0.02 7.47 -24.51
CA ASP A 585 1.28 7.14 -23.88
C ASP A 585 1.81 8.10 -22.78
N LYS A 586 1.28 9.31 -22.57
CA LYS A 586 1.89 10.30 -21.66
C LYS A 586 1.86 9.92 -20.17
N THR A 587 2.98 10.13 -19.51
CA THR A 587 3.29 9.64 -18.15
C THR A 587 3.43 10.76 -17.12
N ILE A 588 3.20 10.42 -15.84
CA ILE A 588 3.66 11.23 -14.70
C ILE A 588 4.75 10.46 -13.97
N THR A 589 5.95 11.04 -13.89
CA THR A 589 7.08 10.46 -13.14
C THR A 589 7.47 11.34 -11.96
N VAL A 590 7.27 10.84 -10.74
CA VAL A 590 7.51 11.56 -9.48
C VAL A 590 8.86 11.15 -8.89
N ASN A 591 9.92 11.88 -9.26
CA ASN A 591 11.30 11.68 -8.76
C ASN A 591 11.74 12.69 -7.68
N LYS A 592 10.81 13.51 -7.18
CA LYS A 592 10.91 14.31 -5.94
C LYS A 592 9.59 14.33 -5.20
N VAL A 593 9.65 14.72 -3.92
CA VAL A 593 8.52 14.71 -3.01
C VAL A 593 7.38 15.59 -3.53
N ILE A 594 6.14 15.08 -3.42
CA ILE A 594 4.91 15.88 -3.53
C ILE A 594 4.30 15.94 -2.14
N SER A 595 3.98 17.14 -1.64
CA SER A 595 3.55 17.36 -0.26
C SER A 595 2.41 18.38 -0.14
N ALA A 596 1.37 18.05 0.62
CA ALA A 596 0.26 18.94 0.96
C ALA A 596 -0.12 18.85 2.46
N THR A 597 -0.86 19.84 2.96
CA THR A 597 -1.33 19.87 4.36
C THR A 597 -2.75 19.32 4.53
N THR A 598 -3.72 19.77 3.72
CA THR A 598 -5.08 19.16 3.71
C THR A 598 -5.76 19.14 2.33
N GLY A 599 -5.21 19.84 1.33
CA GLY A 599 -5.74 19.83 -0.02
C GLY A 599 -5.53 18.47 -0.70
N THR A 600 -6.34 18.16 -1.70
CA THR A 600 -6.23 16.89 -2.43
C THR A 600 -5.00 16.89 -3.34
N ILE A 601 -4.27 15.79 -3.39
CA ILE A 601 -3.25 15.52 -4.40
C ILE A 601 -3.91 14.65 -5.49
N LEU A 602 -3.92 15.13 -6.73
CA LEU A 602 -4.50 14.46 -7.89
C LEU A 602 -3.45 14.36 -9.00
N LEU A 603 -3.12 13.15 -9.43
CA LEU A 603 -2.27 12.86 -10.57
C LEU A 603 -3.10 12.09 -11.61
N THR A 604 -3.26 12.66 -12.80
CA THR A 604 -4.01 12.06 -13.92
C THR A 604 -3.09 11.93 -15.13
N SER A 605 -3.07 10.76 -15.76
CA SER A 605 -2.19 10.43 -16.89
C SER A 605 -2.87 9.39 -17.77
N ASP A 606 -2.70 9.45 -19.09
CA ASP A 606 -3.17 8.34 -19.95
C ASP A 606 -2.23 7.14 -19.88
N GLY A 607 -0.92 7.38 -19.96
CA GLY A 607 0.16 6.41 -19.71
C GLY A 607 0.47 6.18 -18.22
N ASP A 608 1.65 5.62 -17.95
CA ASP A 608 2.05 5.17 -16.61
C ASP A 608 2.20 6.32 -15.60
N ILE A 609 1.79 6.08 -14.35
CA ILE A 609 2.18 6.92 -13.20
C ILE A 609 3.23 6.17 -12.39
N THR A 610 4.45 6.72 -12.32
CA THR A 610 5.57 6.10 -11.59
C THR A 610 6.02 7.00 -10.44
N SER A 611 5.94 6.48 -9.20
CA SER A 611 6.29 7.21 -7.98
C SER A 611 7.57 6.66 -7.36
N THR A 612 8.70 7.33 -7.55
CA THR A 612 10.02 6.93 -6.99
C THR A 612 10.40 7.74 -5.75
N GLN A 613 9.59 8.73 -5.38
CA GLN A 613 9.70 9.51 -4.13
C GLN A 613 8.33 9.65 -3.44
N LEU A 614 8.35 10.10 -2.19
CA LEU A 614 7.19 10.23 -1.31
C LEU A 614 6.10 11.15 -1.91
N ILE A 615 4.85 10.67 -1.93
CA ILE A 615 3.66 11.50 -2.10
C ILE A 615 2.94 11.55 -0.74
N SER A 616 2.75 12.75 -0.18
CA SER A 616 2.28 12.89 1.20
C SER A 616 1.24 13.99 1.44
N ASN A 617 0.25 13.68 2.26
CA ASN A 617 -0.64 14.62 2.92
C ASN A 617 -0.35 14.58 4.42
N SER A 618 -0.04 15.72 5.05
CA SER A 618 0.23 15.78 6.49
C SER A 618 -1.03 15.92 7.36
N GLY A 619 -2.19 16.07 6.70
CA GLY A 619 -3.54 16.03 7.28
C GLY A 619 -4.44 15.10 6.45
N ASN A 620 -5.76 15.34 6.52
CA ASN A 620 -6.80 14.47 5.97
C ASN A 620 -7.08 14.67 4.46
N GLY A 621 -6.13 15.25 3.71
CA GLY A 621 -6.29 15.43 2.27
C GLY A 621 -6.17 14.10 1.52
N ALA A 622 -7.08 13.89 0.56
CA ALA A 622 -7.06 12.69 -0.28
C ALA A 622 -5.87 12.69 -1.25
N ILE A 623 -5.42 11.49 -1.63
CA ILE A 623 -4.39 11.29 -2.67
C ILE A 623 -4.98 10.36 -3.73
N THR A 624 -5.11 10.84 -4.96
CA THR A 624 -5.67 10.09 -6.08
C THR A 624 -4.68 10.04 -7.24
N LEU A 625 -4.31 8.84 -7.66
CA LEU A 625 -3.48 8.57 -8.85
C LEU A 625 -4.34 7.81 -9.86
N THR A 626 -4.48 8.34 -11.07
CA THR A 626 -5.32 7.79 -12.14
C THR A 626 -4.51 7.64 -13.43
N SER A 627 -4.06 6.42 -13.73
CA SER A 627 -3.63 6.04 -15.08
C SER A 627 -4.85 5.55 -15.86
N ALA A 628 -5.23 6.25 -16.93
CA ALA A 628 -6.44 5.93 -17.69
C ALA A 628 -6.26 4.73 -18.64
N GLN A 629 -5.06 4.57 -19.23
CA GLN A 629 -4.77 3.56 -20.26
C GLN A 629 -3.57 2.65 -19.94
N ALA A 630 -2.85 2.87 -18.84
CA ALA A 630 -1.68 2.07 -18.46
C ALA A 630 -1.65 1.75 -16.95
N SER A 631 -0.46 1.71 -16.33
CA SER A 631 -0.21 1.16 -14.99
C SER A 631 0.18 2.21 -13.94
N ILE A 632 0.18 1.81 -12.68
CA ILE A 632 0.74 2.60 -11.57
C ILE A 632 1.89 1.82 -10.91
N ASN A 633 3.09 2.40 -10.97
CA ASN A 633 4.32 1.82 -10.45
C ASN A 633 4.74 2.54 -9.16
N GLN A 634 4.37 1.99 -8.01
CA GLN A 634 4.67 2.56 -6.71
C GLN A 634 6.02 2.02 -6.20
N GLN A 635 7.06 2.84 -6.31
CA GLN A 635 8.44 2.55 -5.87
C GLN A 635 8.83 3.34 -4.60
N ALA A 636 7.92 4.14 -4.06
CA ALA A 636 8.08 4.90 -2.82
C ALA A 636 6.74 5.09 -2.11
N ASN A 637 6.81 5.46 -0.84
CA ASN A 637 5.64 5.47 0.04
C ASN A 637 4.59 6.53 -0.37
N ILE A 638 3.33 6.22 -0.12
CA ILE A 638 2.20 7.16 -0.25
C ILE A 638 1.52 7.28 1.11
N SER A 639 1.34 8.49 1.64
CA SER A 639 0.89 8.69 3.03
C SER A 639 -0.13 9.80 3.18
N SER A 640 -1.21 9.58 3.92
CA SER A 640 -2.20 10.60 4.32
C SER A 640 -2.55 10.42 5.81
N VAL A 641 -2.97 11.51 6.46
CA VAL A 641 -3.42 11.47 7.87
C VAL A 641 -4.95 11.48 7.88
N GLY A 642 -5.52 10.37 7.41
CA GLY A 642 -6.96 10.11 7.40
C GLY A 642 -7.74 10.62 6.17
N GLY A 643 -7.04 10.92 5.07
CA GLY A 643 -7.67 11.11 3.77
C GLY A 643 -7.65 9.83 2.92
N LEU A 644 -8.65 9.66 2.05
CA LEU A 644 -8.71 8.55 1.09
C LEU A 644 -7.44 8.50 0.23
N ILE A 645 -6.80 7.33 0.15
CA ILE A 645 -5.77 7.06 -0.86
C ILE A 645 -6.36 6.17 -1.94
N LYS A 646 -6.41 6.66 -3.18
CA LYS A 646 -6.99 5.94 -4.33
C LYS A 646 -5.98 5.80 -5.47
N LEU A 647 -5.71 4.58 -5.90
CA LEU A 647 -4.93 4.27 -7.12
C LEU A 647 -5.86 3.61 -8.15
N GLN A 648 -5.86 4.10 -9.39
CA GLN A 648 -6.67 3.59 -10.49
C GLN A 648 -5.81 3.36 -11.75
N ALA A 649 -5.58 2.11 -12.13
CA ALA A 649 -4.92 1.69 -13.37
C ALA A 649 -5.97 1.08 -14.32
N GLN A 650 -6.64 1.94 -15.10
CA GLN A 650 -7.88 1.61 -15.82
C GLN A 650 -7.67 0.99 -17.21
N GLY A 651 -6.48 1.11 -17.79
CA GLY A 651 -6.18 0.60 -19.13
C GLY A 651 -6.35 -0.91 -19.28
N THR A 652 -6.52 -1.42 -20.50
CA THR A 652 -6.74 -2.87 -20.73
C THR A 652 -5.60 -3.77 -20.25
N SER A 653 -4.39 -3.21 -20.11
CA SER A 653 -3.20 -3.85 -19.55
C SER A 653 -2.75 -3.20 -18.22
N GLY A 654 -3.59 -2.38 -17.59
CA GLY A 654 -3.25 -1.64 -16.39
C GLY A 654 -3.01 -2.55 -15.19
N ILE A 655 -1.88 -2.37 -14.53
CA ILE A 655 -1.45 -3.06 -13.30
C ILE A 655 -1.22 -2.00 -12.21
N ILE A 656 -1.46 -2.36 -10.94
CA ILE A 656 -0.88 -1.61 -9.82
C ILE A 656 0.24 -2.45 -9.22
N THR A 657 1.47 -1.93 -9.24
CA THR A 657 2.66 -2.61 -8.71
C THR A 657 3.21 -1.84 -7.51
N MET A 658 3.12 -2.41 -6.32
CA MET A 658 3.89 -1.95 -5.16
C MET A 658 5.25 -2.65 -5.15
N THR A 659 6.32 -1.89 -4.93
CA THR A 659 7.66 -2.46 -4.75
C THR A 659 7.80 -3.04 -3.33
N ASP A 660 8.60 -4.09 -3.19
CA ASP A 660 8.94 -4.69 -1.89
C ASP A 660 9.29 -3.63 -0.83
N GLY A 661 8.74 -3.80 0.39
CA GLY A 661 8.91 -2.90 1.53
C GLY A 661 8.23 -1.52 1.45
N VAL A 662 7.67 -1.13 0.30
CA VAL A 662 6.99 0.17 0.12
C VAL A 662 5.62 0.22 0.79
N THR A 663 5.33 1.32 1.49
CA THR A 663 4.07 1.49 2.23
C THR A 663 3.08 2.44 1.57
N THR A 664 1.79 2.10 1.63
CA THR A 664 0.66 3.03 1.50
C THR A 664 -0.04 3.14 2.84
N SER A 665 -0.16 4.34 3.41
CA SER A 665 -0.66 4.52 4.78
C SER A 665 -1.69 5.64 4.85
N SER A 666 -2.92 5.33 5.28
CA SER A 666 -3.89 6.34 5.70
C SER A 666 -4.31 6.06 7.13
N VAL A 667 -3.67 6.76 8.07
CA VAL A 667 -3.78 6.51 9.51
C VAL A 667 -4.41 7.67 10.27
N SER A 668 -5.23 7.33 11.26
CA SER A 668 -6.19 8.19 11.96
C SER A 668 -7.38 8.66 11.10
N GLY A 669 -8.46 9.11 11.75
CA GLY A 669 -9.67 9.61 11.09
C GLY A 669 -10.59 8.54 10.52
N ALA A 670 -11.91 8.78 10.58
CA ALA A 670 -12.94 7.85 10.09
C ALA A 670 -13.09 7.82 8.55
N LEU A 671 -12.09 8.33 7.82
CA LEU A 671 -12.00 8.38 6.35
C LEU A 671 -10.65 7.85 5.83
N GLY A 672 -9.88 7.16 6.69
CA GLY A 672 -8.59 6.53 6.37
C GLY A 672 -8.76 5.25 5.54
N ASP A 673 -9.47 5.36 4.42
CA ASP A 673 -9.66 4.30 3.44
C ASP A 673 -8.49 4.24 2.45
N VAL A 674 -8.14 3.03 2.00
CA VAL A 674 -7.22 2.80 0.88
C VAL A 674 -7.92 1.97 -0.19
N ARG A 675 -7.88 2.43 -1.45
CA ARG A 675 -8.64 1.82 -2.54
C ARG A 675 -7.83 1.69 -3.82
N TYR A 676 -7.54 0.44 -4.21
CA TYR A 676 -6.77 0.12 -5.41
C TYR A 676 -7.71 -0.49 -6.45
N GLU A 677 -7.77 0.12 -7.63
CA GLU A 677 -8.56 -0.34 -8.79
C GLU A 677 -7.62 -0.61 -9.95
N SER A 678 -7.43 -1.88 -10.31
CA SER A 678 -6.65 -2.33 -11.45
C SER A 678 -7.55 -3.01 -12.47
N SER A 679 -7.29 -2.78 -13.75
CA SER A 679 -7.93 -3.54 -14.83
C SER A 679 -7.40 -4.96 -14.93
N THR A 680 -6.13 -5.19 -14.58
CA THR A 680 -5.53 -6.54 -14.51
C THR A 680 -5.14 -6.87 -13.07
N ASN A 681 -3.85 -6.91 -12.74
CA ASN A 681 -3.34 -7.40 -11.45
C ASN A 681 -3.09 -6.29 -10.43
N ILE A 682 -3.08 -6.65 -9.15
CA ILE A 682 -2.52 -5.85 -8.05
C ILE A 682 -1.40 -6.68 -7.41
N LEU A 683 -0.17 -6.16 -7.44
CA LEU A 683 0.97 -6.70 -6.72
C LEU A 683 1.14 -5.87 -5.44
N LEU A 684 0.90 -6.49 -4.29
CA LEU A 684 0.89 -5.84 -2.98
C LEU A 684 2.29 -5.69 -2.38
N SER A 685 2.39 -4.80 -1.39
CA SER A 685 3.55 -4.71 -0.51
C SER A 685 3.01 -4.44 0.89
N LYS A 686 3.01 -3.20 1.39
CA LYS A 686 2.38 -2.86 2.69
C LYS A 686 1.33 -1.76 2.58
N ILE A 687 0.12 -2.05 3.00
CA ILE A 687 -1.02 -1.12 3.09
C ILE A 687 -1.44 -1.02 4.55
N THR A 688 -1.52 0.18 5.10
CA THR A 688 -2.07 0.46 6.43
C THR A 688 -3.30 1.35 6.29
N GLY A 689 -4.48 0.79 6.54
CA GLY A 689 -5.73 1.53 6.59
C GLY A 689 -6.17 1.80 8.04
N ALA A 690 -7.06 2.77 8.24
CA ALA A 690 -7.74 3.01 9.51
C ALA A 690 -9.23 2.60 9.47
N ALA A 691 -9.79 2.40 8.28
CA ALA A 691 -11.20 2.05 8.07
C ALA A 691 -11.35 0.90 7.04
N THR A 692 -11.37 1.20 5.74
CA THR A 692 -11.58 0.19 4.69
C THR A 692 -10.37 0.07 3.78
N VAL A 693 -9.91 -1.15 3.53
CA VAL A 693 -9.00 -1.44 2.41
C VAL A 693 -9.80 -2.17 1.33
N THR A 694 -9.88 -1.59 0.13
CA THR A 694 -10.61 -2.20 -1.00
C THR A 694 -9.68 -2.43 -2.19
N LEU A 695 -9.56 -3.68 -2.62
CA LEU A 695 -8.66 -4.10 -3.70
C LEU A 695 -9.48 -4.73 -4.83
N ILE A 696 -9.39 -4.18 -6.05
CA ILE A 696 -10.17 -4.61 -7.22
C ILE A 696 -9.24 -4.90 -8.40
N ALA A 697 -9.14 -6.17 -8.78
CA ALA A 697 -8.36 -6.68 -9.92
C ALA A 697 -9.32 -7.16 -11.03
N THR A 698 -9.80 -6.22 -11.84
CA THR A 698 -11.02 -6.34 -12.68
C THR A 698 -10.98 -7.49 -13.69
N ALA A 699 -9.80 -7.92 -14.14
CA ALA A 699 -9.60 -9.11 -14.98
C ALA A 699 -8.37 -9.94 -14.57
N GLY A 700 -7.76 -9.64 -13.43
CA GLY A 700 -6.51 -10.25 -12.96
C GLY A 700 -6.59 -10.82 -11.55
N SER A 701 -5.43 -10.95 -10.91
CA SER A 701 -5.25 -11.47 -9.55
C SER A 701 -4.80 -10.37 -8.58
N ILE A 702 -5.03 -10.59 -7.29
CA ILE A 702 -4.38 -9.86 -6.19
C ILE A 702 -3.34 -10.80 -5.60
N THR A 703 -2.07 -10.41 -5.58
CA THR A 703 -0.96 -11.28 -5.15
C THR A 703 0.02 -10.50 -4.29
N ASP A 704 0.72 -11.20 -3.39
CA ASP A 704 1.86 -10.62 -2.71
C ASP A 704 3.03 -10.31 -3.68
N ASN A 705 3.83 -9.31 -3.31
CA ASN A 705 5.12 -8.91 -3.89
C ASN A 705 6.04 -8.27 -2.81
N LEU A 706 5.76 -8.53 -1.53
CA LEU A 706 6.60 -8.28 -0.36
C LEU A 706 7.54 -9.47 -0.12
N ASN A 707 8.78 -9.23 0.34
CA ASN A 707 9.70 -10.32 0.67
C ASN A 707 9.54 -10.80 2.13
N GLY A 708 8.70 -11.83 2.32
CA GLY A 708 8.65 -12.66 3.52
C GLY A 708 7.55 -12.31 4.52
N GLU A 709 7.00 -13.36 5.14
CA GLU A 709 5.72 -13.38 5.84
C GLU A 709 5.60 -12.31 6.94
N THR A 710 4.96 -11.18 6.60
CA THR A 710 4.65 -10.04 7.46
C THR A 710 3.55 -9.16 6.85
N ALA A 711 2.29 -9.32 7.29
CA ALA A 711 1.09 -8.50 6.98
C ALA A 711 1.22 -7.50 5.81
N ASN A 712 0.67 -7.87 4.65
CA ASN A 712 0.47 -6.95 3.54
C ASN A 712 -0.52 -5.86 3.93
N ILE A 713 -1.61 -6.24 4.60
CA ILE A 713 -2.68 -5.33 5.02
C ILE A 713 -2.68 -5.22 6.54
N LEU A 714 -2.33 -4.04 7.08
CA LEU A 714 -2.22 -3.81 8.51
C LEU A 714 -3.34 -2.91 9.04
N GLY A 715 -4.01 -3.36 10.10
CA GLY A 715 -4.84 -2.57 11.00
C GLY A 715 -5.95 -3.41 11.62
N GLY A 716 -5.84 -3.77 12.91
CA GLY A 716 -6.83 -4.58 13.65
C GLY A 716 -8.20 -3.93 13.90
N THR A 717 -8.58 -2.91 13.13
CA THR A 717 -9.95 -2.38 13.01
C THR A 717 -10.40 -2.24 11.55
N THR A 718 -9.58 -2.69 10.60
CA THR A 718 -9.77 -2.52 9.16
C THR A 718 -10.70 -3.58 8.59
N VAL A 719 -11.54 -3.18 7.63
CA VAL A 719 -12.32 -4.08 6.79
C VAL A 719 -11.59 -4.26 5.45
N LEU A 720 -11.17 -5.48 5.13
CA LEU A 720 -10.54 -5.82 3.85
C LEU A 720 -11.57 -6.42 2.88
N ASN A 721 -11.84 -5.69 1.80
CA ASN A 721 -12.76 -6.12 0.75
C ASN A 721 -11.98 -6.36 -0.56
N THR A 722 -12.02 -7.59 -1.06
CA THR A 722 -11.31 -7.99 -2.28
C THR A 722 -12.26 -8.38 -3.41
N THR A 723 -11.89 -8.05 -4.64
CA THR A 723 -12.61 -8.48 -5.85
C THR A 723 -11.60 -8.74 -6.95
N SER A 724 -11.58 -9.95 -7.49
CA SER A 724 -10.65 -10.35 -8.55
C SER A 724 -11.31 -11.31 -9.54
N LYS A 725 -10.57 -11.68 -10.60
CA LYS A 725 -11.01 -12.76 -11.50
C LYS A 725 -10.11 -13.99 -11.45
N ASN A 726 -8.82 -13.82 -11.14
CA ASN A 726 -7.81 -14.87 -11.24
C ASN A 726 -7.13 -15.17 -9.89
N GLY A 727 -7.78 -14.87 -8.77
CA GLY A 727 -7.32 -15.21 -7.42
C GLY A 727 -7.05 -14.04 -6.49
N VAL A 728 -6.98 -14.35 -5.20
CA VAL A 728 -6.49 -13.50 -4.10
C VAL A 728 -5.49 -14.37 -3.32
N GLY A 729 -4.21 -14.01 -3.35
CA GLY A 729 -3.14 -14.92 -2.92
C GLY A 729 -3.02 -16.16 -3.83
N THR A 730 -2.17 -17.10 -3.42
CA THR A 730 -1.87 -18.35 -4.13
C THR A 730 -1.61 -19.49 -3.13
N SER A 731 -1.57 -20.74 -3.59
CA SER A 731 -1.25 -21.91 -2.76
C SER A 731 0.21 -22.05 -2.35
N SER A 732 1.05 -21.06 -2.67
CA SER A 732 2.49 -21.00 -2.30
C SER A 732 2.88 -19.70 -1.62
N GLU A 733 2.00 -18.70 -1.67
CA GLU A 733 2.21 -17.31 -1.24
C GLU A 733 0.79 -16.72 -1.18
N ASP A 734 0.20 -16.72 0.01
CA ASP A 734 -1.15 -16.20 0.27
C ASP A 734 -1.13 -14.65 0.36
N ILE A 735 -2.01 -14.04 1.15
CA ILE A 735 -1.94 -12.61 1.48
C ILE A 735 -1.90 -12.53 3.00
N ASP A 736 -0.78 -12.10 3.58
CA ASP A 736 -0.69 -11.85 5.00
C ASP A 736 -1.59 -10.65 5.38
N THR A 737 -2.31 -10.77 6.49
CA THR A 737 -3.26 -9.78 6.97
C THR A 737 -3.18 -9.58 8.49
N GLN A 738 -3.50 -8.36 8.90
CA GLN A 738 -3.93 -8.04 10.26
C GLN A 738 -5.18 -7.16 10.19
N VAL A 739 -6.35 -7.76 10.00
CA VAL A 739 -7.62 -7.07 9.70
C VAL A 739 -8.80 -7.63 10.50
N ALA A 740 -9.66 -6.74 11.00
CA ALA A 740 -10.79 -7.13 11.84
C ALA A 740 -11.87 -7.92 11.07
N SER A 741 -12.01 -7.71 9.76
CA SER A 741 -12.86 -8.56 8.93
C SER A 741 -12.47 -8.59 7.45
N PHE A 742 -12.82 -9.69 6.78
CA PHE A 742 -12.48 -9.96 5.39
C PHE A 742 -13.69 -10.35 4.53
N SER A 743 -13.67 -9.96 3.26
CA SER A 743 -14.58 -10.45 2.23
C SER A 743 -13.89 -10.57 0.86
N ALA A 744 -14.40 -11.48 0.02
CA ALA A 744 -13.80 -11.78 -1.28
C ALA A 744 -14.82 -12.21 -2.34
N ASN A 745 -14.60 -11.75 -3.57
CA ASN A 745 -15.27 -12.26 -4.76
C ASN A 745 -14.24 -12.52 -5.86
N ASN A 746 -13.95 -13.79 -6.12
CA ASN A 746 -13.05 -14.25 -7.18
C ASN A 746 -13.83 -15.10 -8.20
N SER A 747 -13.93 -14.65 -9.45
CA SER A 747 -14.98 -15.13 -10.37
C SER A 747 -14.57 -16.08 -11.50
N THR A 748 -13.29 -16.40 -11.74
CA THR A 748 -12.90 -17.02 -13.04
C THR A 748 -11.72 -18.01 -12.98
N SER A 749 -10.74 -17.81 -12.11
CA SER A 749 -9.60 -18.72 -11.88
C SER A 749 -8.91 -18.39 -10.56
N GLY A 750 -7.93 -19.21 -10.13
CA GLY A 750 -7.26 -19.07 -8.84
C GLY A 750 -8.19 -19.31 -7.64
N GLY A 751 -7.64 -19.19 -6.44
CA GLY A 751 -8.35 -19.34 -5.17
C GLY A 751 -8.39 -18.05 -4.36
N VAL A 752 -8.79 -18.17 -3.09
CA VAL A 752 -8.69 -17.11 -2.07
C VAL A 752 -7.87 -17.70 -0.94
N TYR A 753 -6.65 -17.20 -0.75
CA TYR A 753 -5.68 -17.66 0.24
C TYR A 753 -5.31 -16.47 1.13
N ILE A 754 -5.58 -16.58 2.44
CA ILE A 754 -5.35 -15.53 3.45
C ILE A 754 -4.72 -16.15 4.71
N GLU A 755 -3.63 -15.55 5.16
CA GLU A 755 -3.09 -15.72 6.52
C GLU A 755 -3.43 -14.47 7.34
N GLU A 756 -4.14 -14.62 8.44
CA GLU A 756 -4.47 -13.56 9.40
C GLU A 756 -3.62 -13.75 10.65
N ILE A 757 -2.98 -12.68 11.12
CA ILE A 757 -2.10 -12.71 12.29
C ILE A 757 -2.88 -12.91 13.60
N ASP A 758 -4.03 -12.26 13.77
CA ASP A 758 -4.88 -12.40 14.95
C ASP A 758 -6.26 -13.04 14.66
N SER A 759 -7.39 -12.34 14.83
CA SER A 759 -8.74 -12.93 14.78
C SER A 759 -9.56 -12.43 13.60
N LEU A 760 -10.16 -13.35 12.83
CA LEU A 760 -10.77 -13.06 11.53
C LEU A 760 -12.30 -13.19 11.53
N GLU A 761 -13.05 -12.09 11.40
CA GLU A 761 -14.47 -12.15 11.04
C GLU A 761 -14.66 -12.19 9.50
N ILE A 762 -15.34 -13.21 9.00
CA ILE A 762 -15.91 -13.20 7.65
C ILE A 762 -17.28 -12.54 7.75
N ASN A 763 -17.32 -11.23 7.47
CA ASN A 763 -18.52 -10.41 7.66
C ASN A 763 -19.61 -10.69 6.61
N ALA A 764 -20.77 -10.05 6.77
CA ALA A 764 -21.98 -10.26 5.96
C ALA A 764 -21.86 -9.98 4.44
N THR A 765 -20.72 -9.50 3.93
CA THR A 765 -20.46 -9.36 2.49
C THR A 765 -19.95 -10.65 1.81
N ASN A 766 -19.66 -11.70 2.59
CA ASN A 766 -19.44 -13.09 2.17
C ASN A 766 -18.09 -13.36 1.45
N ILE A 767 -17.78 -14.64 1.25
CA ILE A 767 -16.70 -15.10 0.36
C ILE A 767 -17.29 -15.96 -0.76
N LEU A 768 -16.95 -15.60 -2.01
CA LEU A 768 -17.22 -16.38 -3.21
C LEU A 768 -15.92 -16.65 -3.97
N ALA A 769 -15.62 -17.93 -4.24
CA ALA A 769 -14.50 -18.33 -5.09
C ALA A 769 -14.96 -19.31 -6.17
N ALA A 770 -14.78 -18.94 -7.44
CA ALA A 770 -15.29 -19.65 -8.61
C ALA A 770 -14.22 -19.77 -9.71
N GLY A 771 -14.50 -20.59 -10.73
CA GLY A 771 -13.61 -20.78 -11.88
C GLY A 771 -12.90 -22.13 -11.91
N THR A 772 -11.66 -22.17 -12.41
CA THR A 772 -10.92 -23.44 -12.59
C THR A 772 -10.18 -23.95 -11.34
N ASP A 773 -10.03 -23.11 -10.32
CA ASP A 773 -9.53 -23.51 -8.99
C ASP A 773 -10.65 -23.28 -7.97
N GLY A 774 -10.83 -22.04 -7.50
CA GLY A 774 -11.84 -21.66 -6.52
C GLY A 774 -11.59 -22.19 -5.10
N THR A 775 -10.40 -22.74 -4.80
CA THR A 775 -10.04 -23.09 -3.43
C THR A 775 -10.12 -21.88 -2.51
N ILE A 776 -10.59 -22.07 -1.27
CA ILE A 776 -10.64 -21.06 -0.22
C ILE A 776 -9.79 -21.59 0.95
N SER A 777 -8.82 -20.80 1.40
CA SER A 777 -7.92 -21.13 2.50
C SER A 777 -7.81 -19.92 3.42
N LEU A 778 -8.34 -20.05 4.64
CA LEU A 778 -8.31 -19.00 5.67
C LEU A 778 -7.60 -19.55 6.90
N LYS A 779 -6.47 -18.94 7.27
CA LYS A 779 -5.63 -19.36 8.39
C LYS A 779 -5.45 -18.21 9.39
N ALA A 780 -6.02 -18.33 10.58
CA ALA A 780 -5.71 -17.46 11.72
C ALA A 780 -4.52 -18.04 12.49
N LEU A 781 -3.47 -17.25 12.70
CA LEU A 781 -2.24 -17.66 13.37
C LEU A 781 -2.35 -17.64 14.90
N ASP A 782 -3.09 -16.68 15.45
CA ASP A 782 -3.21 -16.46 16.90
C ASP A 782 -4.58 -15.85 17.25
N GLY A 783 -5.66 -16.56 16.93
CA GLY A 783 -7.02 -16.06 17.13
C GLY A 783 -8.14 -16.91 16.54
N GLU A 784 -9.38 -16.46 16.75
CA GLU A 784 -10.59 -17.16 16.30
C GLU A 784 -11.00 -16.79 14.88
N ILE A 785 -11.72 -17.70 14.20
CA ILE A 785 -12.38 -17.43 12.92
C ILE A 785 -13.90 -17.41 13.13
N VAL A 786 -14.54 -16.29 12.82
CA VAL A 786 -15.99 -16.10 12.97
C VAL A 786 -16.64 -15.95 11.60
N VAL A 787 -17.47 -16.92 11.20
CA VAL A 787 -18.14 -16.95 9.89
C VAL A 787 -19.55 -16.35 10.02
N SER A 788 -19.63 -15.01 9.93
CA SER A 788 -20.87 -14.22 10.02
C SER A 788 -21.58 -14.03 8.65
N GLY A 789 -20.85 -14.15 7.55
CA GLY A 789 -21.35 -14.26 6.17
C GLY A 789 -21.04 -15.63 5.56
N THR A 790 -21.68 -15.99 4.45
CA THR A 790 -21.51 -17.31 3.84
C THR A 790 -20.13 -17.47 3.18
N ILE A 791 -19.58 -18.67 3.22
CA ILE A 791 -18.40 -19.07 2.43
C ILE A 791 -18.87 -20.04 1.35
N SER A 792 -18.63 -19.70 0.08
CA SER A 792 -19.07 -20.52 -1.05
C SER A 792 -17.97 -20.71 -2.10
N SER A 793 -17.57 -21.97 -2.30
CA SER A 793 -16.72 -22.35 -3.41
C SER A 793 -17.52 -23.02 -4.54
N THR A 794 -17.37 -22.49 -5.75
CA THR A 794 -17.97 -23.05 -6.97
C THR A 794 -16.93 -23.38 -8.06
N GLY A 795 -15.65 -23.40 -7.70
CA GLY A 795 -14.55 -23.69 -8.62
C GLY A 795 -14.35 -25.19 -8.91
N ASP A 796 -13.67 -25.52 -10.00
CA ASP A 796 -13.45 -26.91 -10.46
C ASP A 796 -12.55 -27.75 -9.53
N VAL A 797 -11.71 -27.12 -8.70
CA VAL A 797 -11.03 -27.78 -7.57
C VAL A 797 -11.88 -27.60 -6.30
N GLY A 798 -12.21 -26.36 -5.99
CA GLY A 798 -13.32 -25.99 -5.12
C GLY A 798 -13.13 -26.26 -3.61
N ASN A 799 -11.93 -26.58 -3.14
CA ASN A 799 -11.71 -26.96 -1.74
C ASN A 799 -11.94 -25.79 -0.77
N VAL A 800 -12.35 -26.07 0.47
CA VAL A 800 -12.42 -25.05 1.53
C VAL A 800 -11.66 -25.52 2.77
N ILE A 801 -10.75 -24.71 3.28
CA ILE A 801 -10.12 -24.89 4.60
C ILE A 801 -10.26 -23.66 5.48
N LEU A 802 -10.72 -23.88 6.70
CA LEU A 802 -10.64 -22.94 7.82
C LEU A 802 -9.67 -23.52 8.86
N TYR A 803 -8.71 -22.71 9.32
CA TYR A 803 -7.64 -23.16 10.19
C TYR A 803 -7.33 -22.10 11.26
N SER A 804 -7.58 -22.39 12.54
CA SER A 804 -7.22 -21.48 13.64
C SER A 804 -6.16 -22.09 14.56
N LEU A 805 -5.12 -21.32 14.85
CA LEU A 805 -3.97 -21.65 15.68
C LEU A 805 -3.89 -20.76 16.93
N GLU A 806 -3.14 -21.23 17.92
CA GLU A 806 -2.62 -20.43 19.04
C GLU A 806 -1.13 -20.15 18.83
N ALA A 807 -0.66 -18.95 19.20
CA ALA A 807 0.77 -18.71 19.36
C ALA A 807 1.36 -19.57 20.50
N SER A 808 2.61 -20.02 20.33
CA SER A 808 3.18 -21.05 21.19
C SER A 808 3.39 -20.60 22.66
N GLY A 809 2.42 -20.91 23.52
CA GLY A 809 2.44 -20.58 24.94
C GLY A 809 1.60 -19.36 25.33
N ASP A 810 0.75 -18.86 24.44
CA ASP A 810 -0.33 -17.95 24.81
C ASP A 810 -1.56 -18.72 25.36
N VAL A 811 -2.66 -18.01 25.62
CA VAL A 811 -3.99 -18.51 25.97
C VAL A 811 -5.06 -17.72 25.21
N THR A 812 -4.73 -17.36 23.97
CA THR A 812 -5.63 -16.76 22.97
C THR A 812 -6.82 -17.69 22.70
N ASN A 813 -7.97 -17.09 22.38
CA ASN A 813 -9.15 -17.85 21.98
C ASN A 813 -9.01 -18.18 20.50
N SER A 814 -8.78 -19.45 20.17
CA SER A 814 -8.56 -19.92 18.79
C SER A 814 -9.68 -20.83 18.30
N ASN A 815 -10.91 -20.51 18.68
CA ASN A 815 -12.14 -21.17 18.22
C ASN A 815 -12.40 -20.98 16.71
N ILE A 816 -13.30 -21.80 16.16
CA ILE A 816 -14.01 -21.46 14.91
C ILE A 816 -15.51 -21.44 15.19
N THR A 817 -16.16 -20.29 14.94
CA THR A 817 -17.60 -20.10 15.13
C THR A 817 -18.29 -19.92 13.79
N ILE A 818 -19.05 -20.92 13.36
CA ILE A 818 -19.79 -20.94 12.10
C ILE A 818 -21.22 -20.44 12.36
N SER A 819 -21.51 -19.22 11.90
CA SER A 819 -22.83 -18.59 12.03
C SER A 819 -23.60 -18.46 10.72
N LYS A 820 -22.93 -18.74 9.59
CA LYS A 820 -23.53 -18.90 8.26
C LYS A 820 -22.83 -19.98 7.46
N LYS A 821 -23.58 -20.55 6.52
CA LYS A 821 -23.20 -21.67 5.64
C LYS A 821 -21.79 -21.57 5.05
N VAL A 822 -21.03 -22.66 5.21
CA VAL A 822 -19.79 -22.97 4.50
C VAL A 822 -20.10 -24.05 3.46
N SER A 823 -19.70 -23.85 2.20
CA SER A 823 -20.13 -24.72 1.11
C SER A 823 -19.12 -24.89 -0.02
N SER A 824 -19.10 -26.09 -0.61
CA SER A 824 -18.40 -26.38 -1.86
C SER A 824 -19.25 -27.21 -2.81
N THR A 825 -19.28 -26.81 -4.07
CA THR A 825 -20.01 -27.56 -5.11
C THR A 825 -19.21 -28.73 -5.71
N LYS A 826 -17.88 -28.80 -5.47
CA LYS A 826 -16.94 -29.73 -6.17
C LYS A 826 -15.71 -30.19 -5.38
N GLY A 827 -15.33 -29.46 -4.32
CA GLY A 827 -14.16 -29.74 -3.48
C GLY A 827 -14.53 -30.31 -2.12
N ASP A 828 -13.50 -30.71 -1.37
CA ASP A 828 -13.62 -31.16 0.02
C ASP A 828 -13.64 -29.95 0.98
N ILE A 829 -14.19 -30.14 2.19
CA ILE A 829 -14.21 -29.12 3.26
C ILE A 829 -13.44 -29.64 4.48
N SER A 830 -12.57 -28.79 5.04
CA SER A 830 -11.85 -29.06 6.29
C SER A 830 -11.93 -27.87 7.24
N ILE A 831 -12.28 -28.11 8.50
CA ILE A 831 -12.42 -27.06 9.52
C ILE A 831 -11.66 -27.52 10.75
N ILE A 832 -10.56 -26.82 11.08
CA ILE A 832 -9.59 -27.28 12.07
C ILE A 832 -9.29 -26.15 13.05
N SER A 833 -9.41 -26.42 14.35
CA SER A 833 -9.25 -25.45 15.42
C SER A 833 -8.33 -25.96 16.52
N SER A 834 -7.43 -25.09 16.98
CA SER A 834 -6.64 -25.29 18.20
C SER A 834 -7.55 -25.47 19.42
N ASP A 835 -8.64 -24.71 19.54
CA ASP A 835 -9.63 -24.78 20.63
C ASP A 835 -10.88 -25.59 20.25
N ASN A 836 -12.04 -24.91 20.07
CA ASN A 836 -13.36 -25.49 19.89
C ASN A 836 -13.99 -25.06 18.55
N ILE A 837 -14.85 -25.91 18.00
CA ILE A 837 -15.64 -25.57 16.81
C ILE A 837 -17.12 -25.49 17.19
N THR A 838 -17.75 -24.35 16.92
CA THR A 838 -19.18 -24.12 17.18
C THR A 838 -19.92 -23.93 15.85
N GLN A 839 -20.96 -24.71 15.60
CA GLN A 839 -21.92 -24.52 14.52
C GLN A 839 -23.24 -24.02 15.12
N ASN A 840 -23.56 -22.74 14.87
CA ASN A 840 -24.88 -22.19 15.19
C ASN A 840 -25.93 -22.68 14.19
N ALA A 841 -27.23 -22.50 14.47
CA ALA A 841 -28.33 -23.09 13.69
C ALA A 841 -28.37 -22.71 12.18
N ASP A 842 -27.78 -21.58 11.76
CA ASP A 842 -27.63 -21.20 10.34
C ASP A 842 -26.25 -21.61 9.73
N GLY A 843 -25.43 -22.30 10.52
CA GLY A 843 -23.99 -22.55 10.29
C GLY A 843 -23.66 -23.81 9.50
N ASP A 844 -24.52 -24.18 8.54
CA ASP A 844 -24.40 -25.39 7.72
C ASP A 844 -23.00 -25.62 7.12
N ILE A 845 -22.60 -26.89 7.00
CA ILE A 845 -21.46 -27.30 6.16
C ILE A 845 -21.99 -28.21 5.04
N GLN A 846 -21.81 -27.84 3.77
CA GLN A 846 -22.38 -28.61 2.65
C GLN A 846 -21.40 -28.87 1.49
N VAL A 847 -21.37 -30.12 1.02
CA VAL A 847 -20.59 -30.60 -0.12
C VAL A 847 -21.49 -31.26 -1.17
N ASP A 848 -21.68 -30.60 -2.32
CA ASP A 848 -22.65 -31.06 -3.34
C ASP A 848 -22.13 -32.17 -4.27
N ALA A 849 -20.80 -32.32 -4.39
CA ALA A 849 -20.21 -33.32 -5.27
C ALA A 849 -20.03 -34.66 -4.56
N SER A 850 -20.35 -35.76 -5.25
CA SER A 850 -20.03 -37.09 -4.74
C SER A 850 -18.52 -37.35 -4.74
N SER A 851 -18.07 -38.25 -3.86
CA SER A 851 -16.64 -38.48 -3.54
C SER A 851 -15.89 -37.28 -2.93
N LYS A 852 -16.61 -36.33 -2.32
CA LYS A 852 -16.06 -35.19 -1.59
C LYS A 852 -16.59 -35.17 -0.16
N THR A 853 -15.72 -34.79 0.77
CA THR A 853 -15.81 -35.15 2.19
C THR A 853 -15.76 -33.92 3.10
N ILE A 854 -16.24 -34.10 4.33
CA ILE A 854 -16.20 -33.09 5.40
C ILE A 854 -15.33 -33.64 6.55
N ASP A 855 -14.36 -32.84 7.00
CA ASP A 855 -13.49 -33.14 8.14
C ASP A 855 -13.46 -31.97 9.13
N VAL A 856 -14.03 -32.17 10.32
CA VAL A 856 -14.14 -31.17 11.39
C VAL A 856 -13.31 -31.65 12.58
N SER A 857 -12.33 -30.86 13.03
CA SER A 857 -11.29 -31.30 13.95
C SER A 857 -10.90 -30.22 14.97
N ALA A 858 -11.24 -30.44 16.24
CA ALA A 858 -10.93 -29.55 17.37
C ALA A 858 -9.97 -30.23 18.37
N SER A 859 -9.10 -29.47 19.06
CA SER A 859 -8.35 -30.05 20.19
C SER A 859 -9.22 -30.17 21.44
N LEU A 860 -10.10 -29.20 21.67
CA LEU A 860 -11.05 -29.18 22.79
C LEU A 860 -12.37 -29.86 22.38
N ALA A 861 -13.43 -29.09 22.11
CA ALA A 861 -14.79 -29.59 21.87
C ALA A 861 -15.35 -29.23 20.47
N ILE A 862 -16.37 -29.97 20.02
CA ILE A 862 -17.24 -29.55 18.91
C ILE A 862 -18.66 -29.39 19.45
N THR A 863 -19.35 -28.31 19.11
CA THR A 863 -20.75 -28.07 19.48
C THR A 863 -21.56 -27.67 18.26
N MET A 864 -22.56 -28.48 17.92
CA MET A 864 -23.63 -28.11 17.01
C MET A 864 -24.84 -27.65 17.81
N VAL A 865 -25.52 -26.61 17.35
CA VAL A 865 -26.81 -26.14 17.89
C VAL A 865 -27.94 -26.76 17.06
N ASP A 866 -29.06 -27.12 17.69
CA ASP A 866 -30.27 -27.61 17.03
C ASP A 866 -30.60 -26.84 15.72
N GLY A 867 -30.83 -27.60 14.64
CA GLY A 867 -31.02 -27.09 13.28
C GLY A 867 -29.74 -26.91 12.44
N ALA A 868 -28.53 -26.96 13.02
CA ALA A 868 -27.28 -26.91 12.26
C ALA A 868 -26.99 -28.25 11.56
N THR A 869 -26.61 -28.23 10.28
CA THR A 869 -26.38 -29.46 9.49
C THR A 869 -24.97 -29.59 8.92
N SER A 870 -24.50 -30.82 8.76
CA SER A 870 -23.33 -31.16 7.92
C SER A 870 -23.70 -32.24 6.91
N ILE A 871 -23.62 -31.91 5.61
CA ILE A 871 -24.21 -32.72 4.53
C ILE A 871 -23.19 -32.96 3.40
N THR A 872 -23.02 -34.22 2.99
CA THR A 872 -22.32 -34.60 1.75
C THR A 872 -23.27 -35.26 0.76
N ASN A 873 -22.90 -35.27 -0.52
CA ASN A 873 -23.55 -36.09 -1.53
C ASN A 873 -22.96 -37.51 -1.53
N ASN A 874 -23.46 -38.38 -0.64
CA ASN A 874 -23.11 -39.80 -0.57
C ASN A 874 -21.59 -40.03 -0.38
N SER A 875 -21.03 -39.44 0.67
CA SER A 875 -19.59 -39.49 0.97
C SER A 875 -19.26 -39.20 2.43
N ASN A 876 -17.99 -39.38 2.82
CA ASN A 876 -17.64 -39.53 4.22
C ASN A 876 -17.60 -38.20 5.00
N ILE A 877 -18.04 -38.27 6.26
CA ILE A 877 -17.97 -37.18 7.25
C ILE A 877 -17.14 -37.63 8.45
N ARG A 878 -16.26 -36.75 8.94
CA ARG A 878 -15.40 -36.98 10.09
C ARG A 878 -15.49 -35.84 11.10
N TYR A 879 -15.75 -36.18 12.36
CA TYR A 879 -15.78 -35.24 13.49
C TYR A 879 -14.82 -35.71 14.60
N GLU A 880 -13.84 -34.88 14.97
CA GLU A 880 -12.87 -35.20 16.03
C GLU A 880 -12.73 -34.06 17.04
N ALA A 881 -12.90 -34.38 18.33
CA ALA A 881 -12.64 -33.50 19.47
C ALA A 881 -11.61 -34.19 20.37
N SER A 882 -10.37 -33.71 20.37
CA SER A 882 -9.24 -34.51 20.87
C SER A 882 -9.21 -34.72 22.39
N SER A 883 -9.85 -33.83 23.16
CA SER A 883 -9.79 -33.85 24.63
C SER A 883 -11.11 -33.56 25.35
N SER A 884 -12.14 -33.08 24.65
CA SER A 884 -13.45 -32.73 25.22
C SER A 884 -14.60 -33.34 24.39
N ASN A 885 -15.83 -32.92 24.67
CA ASN A 885 -17.07 -33.49 24.15
C ASN A 885 -17.33 -33.12 22.67
N ILE A 886 -18.23 -33.89 22.04
CA ILE A 886 -18.91 -33.54 20.80
C ILE A 886 -20.42 -33.48 21.10
N ALA A 887 -21.02 -32.32 20.88
CA ALA A 887 -22.47 -32.13 20.88
C ALA A 887 -22.97 -32.03 19.43
N LEU A 888 -23.97 -32.83 19.07
CA LEU A 888 -24.45 -33.05 17.70
C LEU A 888 -25.81 -32.35 17.44
N ALA A 889 -26.18 -32.25 16.16
CA ALA A 889 -27.52 -31.84 15.72
C ALA A 889 -27.94 -32.62 14.47
N SER A 890 -27.19 -32.56 13.36
CA SER A 890 -27.33 -33.54 12.26
C SER A 890 -26.09 -33.65 11.37
N LEU A 891 -25.57 -34.87 11.21
CA LEU A 891 -24.56 -35.27 10.23
C LEU A 891 -25.18 -36.24 9.22
N ASN A 892 -25.20 -35.85 7.94
CA ASN A 892 -25.81 -36.62 6.88
C ASN A 892 -24.80 -36.93 5.75
N ALA A 893 -24.31 -38.17 5.76
CA ALA A 893 -23.38 -38.70 4.77
C ALA A 893 -24.09 -39.37 3.57
N GLY A 894 -25.42 -39.54 3.62
CA GLY A 894 -26.18 -40.32 2.63
C GLY A 894 -25.70 -41.77 2.54
N ASP A 895 -25.37 -42.24 1.33
CA ASP A 895 -24.76 -43.58 1.13
C ASP A 895 -23.29 -43.67 1.64
N GLY A 896 -22.74 -42.61 2.25
CA GLY A 896 -21.37 -42.55 2.78
C GLY A 896 -21.23 -43.01 4.24
N ASP A 897 -20.00 -42.90 4.77
CA ASP A 897 -19.66 -43.33 6.14
C ASP A 897 -19.45 -42.15 7.10
N ILE A 898 -19.83 -42.31 8.38
CA ILE A 898 -19.55 -41.33 9.45
C ILE A 898 -18.56 -41.91 10.47
N THR A 899 -17.54 -41.12 10.83
CA THR A 899 -16.64 -41.43 11.95
C THR A 899 -16.59 -40.26 12.94
N ILE A 900 -16.84 -40.54 14.22
CA ILE A 900 -16.83 -39.56 15.31
C ILE A 900 -15.89 -40.03 16.41
N LYS A 901 -14.98 -39.15 16.83
CA LYS A 901 -13.98 -39.42 17.86
C LYS A 901 -13.93 -38.28 18.89
N SER A 902 -14.38 -38.55 20.10
CA SER A 902 -14.44 -37.59 21.22
C SER A 902 -13.53 -38.01 22.37
N GLY A 903 -12.75 -37.07 22.91
CA GLY A 903 -12.02 -37.24 24.16
C GLY A 903 -12.94 -37.24 25.39
N GLY A 904 -14.14 -36.66 25.25
CA GLY A 904 -15.23 -36.68 26.23
C GLY A 904 -16.43 -37.50 25.74
N ASN A 905 -17.64 -37.01 26.00
CA ASN A 905 -18.89 -37.60 25.54
C ASN A 905 -19.15 -37.30 24.05
N ILE A 906 -19.98 -38.12 23.40
CA ILE A 906 -20.72 -37.78 22.19
C ILE A 906 -22.20 -37.71 22.61
N SER A 907 -22.86 -36.57 22.43
CA SER A 907 -24.24 -36.35 22.89
C SER A 907 -25.10 -35.63 21.85
N ASP A 908 -26.37 -36.00 21.76
CA ASP A 908 -27.40 -35.18 21.13
C ASP A 908 -27.47 -33.79 21.81
N ALA A 909 -27.63 -32.75 20.99
CA ALA A 909 -27.98 -31.39 21.37
C ALA A 909 -28.95 -30.72 20.37
N GLY A 910 -29.48 -31.51 19.42
CA GLY A 910 -30.60 -31.19 18.56
C GLY A 910 -31.92 -31.69 19.15
N ASN A 911 -32.97 -31.59 18.34
CA ASN A 911 -34.26 -32.32 18.48
C ASN A 911 -35.10 -32.22 17.18
N THR A 912 -34.63 -31.46 16.18
CA THR A 912 -35.34 -31.19 14.91
C THR A 912 -35.11 -32.25 13.83
N ASP A 913 -33.90 -32.83 13.78
CA ASP A 913 -33.42 -33.74 12.75
C ASP A 913 -32.81 -35.00 13.39
N VAL A 914 -32.50 -36.03 12.57
CA VAL A 914 -31.76 -37.22 13.03
C VAL A 914 -30.28 -36.88 13.19
N ASP A 915 -29.65 -37.25 14.31
CA ASP A 915 -28.24 -36.93 14.59
C ASP A 915 -27.31 -37.46 13.49
N LEU A 916 -27.51 -38.71 13.06
CA LEU A 916 -26.54 -39.46 12.25
C LEU A 916 -27.21 -40.28 11.15
N ILE A 917 -26.95 -39.93 9.89
CA ILE A 917 -27.45 -40.62 8.69
C ILE A 917 -26.26 -41.09 7.83
N SER A 918 -26.03 -42.40 7.72
CA SER A 918 -24.89 -43.00 6.99
C SER A 918 -25.09 -44.50 6.76
N VAL A 919 -24.31 -45.12 5.85
CA VAL A 919 -24.33 -46.59 5.72
C VAL A 919 -23.54 -47.25 6.85
N ASN A 920 -22.32 -46.79 7.10
CA ASN A 920 -21.49 -47.27 8.21
C ASN A 920 -21.20 -46.14 9.21
N LEU A 921 -21.36 -46.44 10.50
CA LEU A 921 -21.17 -45.50 11.59
C LEU A 921 -20.14 -46.01 12.61
N ARG A 922 -19.09 -45.20 12.82
CA ARG A 922 -18.02 -45.47 13.79
C ARG A 922 -18.02 -44.42 14.91
N LEU A 923 -18.30 -44.85 16.15
CA LEU A 923 -18.34 -43.96 17.31
C LEU A 923 -17.29 -44.33 18.36
N GLU A 924 -16.36 -43.43 18.67
CA GLU A 924 -15.34 -43.61 19.71
C GLU A 924 -15.38 -42.43 20.70
N ALA A 925 -15.67 -42.71 21.98
CA ALA A 925 -15.80 -41.69 23.03
C ALA A 925 -14.93 -42.00 24.26
N GLY A 926 -14.36 -40.96 24.88
CA GLY A 926 -13.75 -41.07 26.20
C GLY A 926 -14.79 -41.19 27.32
N GLY A 927 -15.95 -40.57 27.11
CA GLY A 927 -17.15 -40.63 27.94
C GLY A 927 -18.30 -41.36 27.23
N THR A 928 -19.54 -40.94 27.50
CA THR A 928 -20.75 -41.60 26.97
C THR A 928 -20.92 -41.42 25.46
N ILE A 929 -21.69 -42.31 24.85
CA ILE A 929 -22.31 -42.14 23.53
C ILE A 929 -23.82 -42.05 23.78
N GLY A 930 -24.43 -40.91 23.47
CA GLY A 930 -25.77 -40.57 23.96
C GLY A 930 -25.79 -40.45 25.49
N SER A 931 -26.98 -40.53 26.08
CA SER A 931 -27.21 -40.43 27.52
C SER A 931 -28.43 -41.22 27.99
N SER A 932 -28.57 -41.44 29.30
CA SER A 932 -29.76 -42.09 29.89
C SER A 932 -31.03 -41.22 29.86
N SER A 933 -30.92 -39.95 29.45
CA SER A 933 -32.03 -39.01 29.29
C SER A 933 -32.42 -38.79 27.82
N GLU A 934 -31.44 -38.91 26.92
CA GLU A 934 -31.58 -38.69 25.49
C GLU A 934 -30.56 -39.58 24.75
N SER A 935 -31.05 -40.40 23.81
CA SER A 935 -30.21 -41.29 22.99
C SER A 935 -29.65 -40.52 21.78
N LEU A 936 -28.69 -41.09 21.05
CA LEU A 936 -28.47 -40.61 19.68
C LEU A 936 -29.54 -41.22 18.77
N ASP A 937 -30.22 -40.38 17.99
CA ASP A 937 -31.16 -40.80 16.97
C ASP A 937 -30.40 -41.08 15.66
N THR A 938 -30.51 -42.31 15.15
CA THR A 938 -29.70 -42.75 14.00
C THR A 938 -30.55 -43.31 12.86
N THR A 939 -30.07 -43.15 11.63
CA THR A 939 -30.53 -43.87 10.43
C THR A 939 -29.31 -44.51 9.77
N VAL A 940 -28.86 -45.67 10.29
CA VAL A 940 -27.63 -46.33 9.83
C VAL A 940 -27.74 -47.85 9.68
N THR A 941 -27.06 -48.40 8.66
CA THR A 941 -27.08 -49.84 8.39
C THR A 941 -26.12 -50.62 9.28
N THR A 942 -24.88 -50.16 9.47
CA THR A 942 -23.85 -50.85 10.26
C THR A 942 -23.24 -49.95 11.33
N LEU A 943 -23.21 -50.41 12.59
CA LEU A 943 -22.64 -49.68 13.72
C LEU A 943 -21.48 -50.44 14.38
N ALA A 944 -20.40 -49.72 14.68
CA ALA A 944 -19.39 -50.07 15.67
C ALA A 944 -19.20 -48.91 16.65
N ALA A 945 -19.25 -49.18 17.97
CA ALA A 945 -19.29 -48.13 19.00
C ALA A 945 -18.50 -48.50 20.26
N LYS A 946 -17.76 -47.53 20.82
CA LYS A 946 -16.88 -47.78 21.96
C LYS A 946 -16.77 -46.59 22.91
N THR A 947 -16.88 -46.85 24.22
CA THR A 947 -16.59 -45.87 25.28
C THR A 947 -15.41 -46.30 26.14
N ALA A 948 -14.56 -45.34 26.54
CA ALA A 948 -13.56 -45.54 27.60
C ALA A 948 -14.17 -45.48 29.01
N GLY A 949 -15.28 -44.75 29.17
CA GLY A 949 -16.11 -44.75 30.37
C GLY A 949 -17.53 -44.26 30.07
N GLY A 950 -18.52 -44.63 30.89
CA GLY A 950 -19.92 -44.31 30.61
C GLY A 950 -20.56 -45.23 29.57
N GLY A 951 -21.87 -45.06 29.36
CA GLY A 951 -22.70 -45.95 28.54
C GLY A 951 -22.85 -45.55 27.08
N ILE A 952 -23.57 -46.39 26.32
CA ILE A 952 -23.92 -46.24 24.91
C ILE A 952 -25.46 -46.27 24.82
N PHE A 953 -26.07 -45.27 24.20
CA PHE A 953 -27.53 -45.11 24.08
C PHE A 953 -27.89 -44.73 22.63
N ILE A 954 -28.50 -45.65 21.89
CA ILE A 954 -28.81 -45.52 20.46
C ILE A 954 -30.29 -45.84 20.20
N ASN A 955 -30.97 -44.97 19.45
CA ASN A 955 -32.30 -45.17 18.90
C ASN A 955 -32.23 -45.19 17.37
N GLU A 956 -32.05 -46.37 16.79
CA GLU A 956 -31.98 -46.58 15.34
C GLU A 956 -33.38 -46.62 14.72
N THR A 957 -33.59 -45.85 13.66
CA THR A 957 -34.88 -45.66 12.99
C THR A 957 -35.22 -46.73 11.95
N ASP A 958 -34.22 -47.48 11.46
CA ASP A 958 -34.35 -48.58 10.48
C ASP A 958 -33.84 -49.92 11.06
N VAL A 959 -33.30 -50.81 10.23
CA VAL A 959 -32.65 -52.10 10.59
C VAL A 959 -31.19 -51.85 10.97
N LEU A 960 -30.76 -52.31 12.16
CA LEU A 960 -29.37 -52.16 12.62
C LEU A 960 -28.59 -53.47 12.55
N ILE A 961 -27.42 -53.43 11.91
CA ILE A 961 -26.43 -54.50 11.95
C ILE A 961 -25.26 -54.07 12.85
N ILE A 962 -24.97 -54.84 13.89
CA ILE A 962 -23.71 -54.72 14.65
C ILE A 962 -22.66 -55.56 13.92
N ASN A 963 -21.63 -54.91 13.37
CA ASN A 963 -20.59 -55.58 12.58
C ASN A 963 -19.33 -54.69 12.49
N LYS A 964 -18.33 -55.14 11.75
CA LYS A 964 -17.12 -54.36 11.46
C LYS A 964 -17.37 -53.25 10.44
N VAL A 965 -17.16 -52.02 10.90
CA VAL A 965 -16.96 -50.84 10.08
C VAL A 965 -15.48 -50.75 9.65
N ASN A 966 -15.22 -50.52 8.37
CA ASN A 966 -13.85 -50.41 7.85
C ASN A 966 -13.17 -49.11 8.31
N ALA A 967 -11.88 -48.95 8.02
CA ALA A 967 -11.20 -47.68 8.28
C ALA A 967 -11.76 -46.59 7.36
N ILE A 968 -12.48 -45.62 7.94
CA ILE A 968 -13.09 -44.49 7.22
C ILE A 968 -11.99 -43.48 6.86
N SER A 969 -12.13 -42.86 5.68
CA SER A 969 -11.17 -41.88 5.16
C SER A 969 -11.85 -40.61 4.66
N VAL A 970 -11.23 -39.45 4.93
CA VAL A 970 -11.64 -38.12 4.46
C VAL A 970 -10.44 -37.35 3.90
N ASN A 971 -10.68 -36.48 2.93
CA ASN A 971 -9.64 -35.68 2.28
C ASN A 971 -9.44 -34.37 3.05
N ARG A 972 -8.50 -34.34 4.01
CA ARG A 972 -8.12 -33.10 4.67
C ARG A 972 -7.43 -32.16 3.67
N VAL A 973 -8.08 -31.04 3.37
CA VAL A 973 -7.56 -29.97 2.52
C VAL A 973 -6.23 -29.45 3.10
N GLY A 974 -5.27 -29.11 2.25
CA GLY A 974 -3.93 -28.64 2.66
C GLY A 974 -3.04 -29.70 3.34
N GLY A 975 -3.56 -30.91 3.63
CA GLY A 975 -2.87 -31.94 4.38
C GLY A 975 -2.74 -33.27 3.65
N ALA A 976 -2.31 -34.30 4.39
CA ALA A 976 -2.49 -35.69 3.96
C ALA A 976 -3.93 -36.13 4.26
N ALA A 977 -4.52 -36.95 3.38
CA ALA A 977 -5.82 -37.57 3.62
C ALA A 977 -5.82 -38.33 4.96
N VAL A 978 -6.87 -38.13 5.74
CA VAL A 978 -7.02 -38.69 7.09
C VAL A 978 -7.69 -40.04 6.95
N VAL A 979 -7.09 -41.06 7.55
CA VAL A 979 -7.61 -42.42 7.58
C VAL A 979 -7.59 -42.87 9.03
N ASP A 980 -8.71 -43.38 9.52
CA ASP A 980 -8.77 -43.92 10.89
C ASP A 980 -7.81 -45.10 11.06
N SER A 981 -7.22 -45.21 12.25
CA SER A 981 -6.01 -46.04 12.48
C SER A 981 -6.21 -47.55 12.27
N ALA A 982 -7.45 -48.03 12.25
CA ALA A 982 -7.86 -49.38 11.88
C ALA A 982 -9.38 -49.42 11.60
N SER A 983 -9.88 -50.52 11.04
CA SER A 983 -11.29 -50.88 11.12
C SER A 983 -11.72 -51.06 12.59
N MET A 984 -12.99 -50.75 12.89
CA MET A 984 -13.58 -50.92 14.21
C MET A 984 -14.81 -51.83 14.14
N GLU A 985 -15.08 -52.53 15.21
CA GLU A 985 -16.11 -53.56 15.31
C GLU A 985 -16.55 -53.65 16.78
N ASP A 986 -17.62 -54.42 17.01
CA ASP A 986 -18.23 -54.67 18.32
C ASP A 986 -18.84 -53.40 18.97
N ILE A 987 -19.61 -53.59 20.06
CA ILE A 987 -20.15 -52.53 20.92
C ILE A 987 -19.58 -52.72 22.32
N THR A 988 -18.67 -51.84 22.76
CA THR A 988 -17.92 -52.04 24.02
C THR A 988 -17.93 -50.82 24.94
N THR A 989 -18.33 -51.00 26.19
CA THR A 989 -18.04 -50.03 27.27
C THR A 989 -16.92 -50.57 28.16
N LEU A 990 -15.83 -49.80 28.34
CA LEU A 990 -14.66 -50.21 29.14
C LEU A 990 -14.80 -49.93 30.65
N SER A 991 -15.99 -49.56 31.10
CA SER A 991 -16.35 -49.25 32.49
C SER A 991 -17.82 -49.61 32.73
N ASN A 992 -18.37 -49.31 33.91
CA ASN A 992 -19.73 -49.66 34.35
C ASN A 992 -20.88 -48.93 33.59
N GLY A 993 -20.72 -48.66 32.30
CA GLY A 993 -21.71 -48.02 31.45
C GLY A 993 -22.66 -49.03 30.83
N SER A 994 -23.97 -48.78 30.96
CA SER A 994 -24.99 -49.56 30.25
C SER A 994 -24.90 -49.40 28.73
N ILE A 995 -25.33 -50.41 28.00
CA ILE A 995 -25.53 -50.40 26.55
C ILE A 995 -27.04 -50.51 26.31
N VAL A 996 -27.61 -49.53 25.61
CA VAL A 996 -29.02 -49.48 25.22
C VAL A 996 -29.08 -49.27 23.72
N ILE A 997 -29.66 -50.23 23.01
CA ILE A 997 -29.88 -50.17 21.57
C ILE A 997 -31.35 -50.51 21.29
N SER A 998 -32.05 -49.58 20.63
CA SER A 998 -33.44 -49.73 20.19
C SER A 998 -33.52 -49.50 18.69
N ALA A 999 -33.80 -50.54 17.89
CA ALA A 999 -33.93 -50.47 16.43
C ALA A 999 -35.33 -50.93 15.96
N THR A 1000 -35.57 -51.01 14.66
CA THR A 1000 -36.76 -51.75 14.15
C THR A 1000 -36.52 -53.27 14.19
N ASP A 1001 -35.29 -53.69 13.90
CA ASP A 1001 -34.77 -55.05 13.73
C ASP A 1001 -33.28 -55.05 14.12
N LEU A 1002 -32.74 -56.14 14.66
CA LEU A 1002 -31.36 -56.22 15.16
C LEU A 1002 -30.61 -57.47 14.71
N GLU A 1003 -29.54 -57.30 13.92
CA GLU A 1003 -28.61 -58.37 13.57
C GLU A 1003 -27.25 -58.15 14.27
N ILE A 1004 -26.84 -59.06 15.17
CA ILE A 1004 -25.62 -58.92 15.97
C ILE A 1004 -24.56 -59.93 15.50
N ASN A 1005 -23.59 -59.45 14.71
CA ASN A 1005 -22.51 -60.27 14.15
C ASN A 1005 -21.19 -60.13 14.90
N ALA A 1006 -20.32 -61.14 14.76
CA ALA A 1006 -19.01 -61.17 15.39
C ALA A 1006 -18.01 -60.26 14.67
N GLY A 1007 -17.16 -59.60 15.47
CA GLY A 1007 -15.90 -59.05 15.00
C GLY A 1007 -14.98 -60.08 14.31
N THR A 1008 -13.98 -59.56 13.60
CA THR A 1008 -12.97 -60.31 12.82
C THR A 1008 -11.52 -59.95 13.20
N VAL A 1009 -11.35 -59.00 14.11
CA VAL A 1009 -10.10 -58.43 14.63
C VAL A 1009 -9.99 -58.73 16.14
N THR A 1010 -11.10 -58.67 16.88
CA THR A 1010 -11.21 -59.18 18.25
C THR A 1010 -11.67 -60.65 18.26
N ALA A 1011 -11.45 -61.33 19.38
CA ALA A 1011 -11.98 -62.68 19.64
C ALA A 1011 -12.90 -62.64 20.87
N ALA A 1012 -13.64 -61.55 21.02
CA ALA A 1012 -14.50 -61.25 22.15
C ALA A 1012 -15.98 -61.26 21.74
N SER A 1013 -16.86 -60.98 22.70
CA SER A 1013 -18.28 -60.77 22.47
C SER A 1013 -18.54 -59.53 21.62
N ALA A 1014 -19.46 -59.65 20.65
CA ALA A 1014 -19.88 -58.56 19.76
C ALA A 1014 -20.51 -57.38 20.52
N ILE A 1015 -21.02 -57.64 21.74
CA ILE A 1015 -21.48 -56.60 22.67
C ILE A 1015 -20.90 -56.91 24.06
N SER A 1016 -20.23 -55.95 24.69
CA SER A 1016 -19.57 -56.12 26.00
C SER A 1016 -19.72 -54.89 26.89
N SER A 1017 -20.46 -55.01 28.00
CA SER A 1017 -20.55 -53.98 29.03
C SER A 1017 -19.70 -54.35 30.25
N HIS A 1018 -18.55 -53.69 30.44
CA HIS A 1018 -17.63 -54.07 31.51
C HIS A 1018 -18.17 -53.71 32.90
N GLY A 1019 -17.86 -54.56 33.89
CA GLY A 1019 -18.28 -54.33 35.28
C GLY A 1019 -19.80 -54.39 35.44
N ALA A 1020 -20.40 -53.36 36.02
CA ALA A 1020 -21.81 -53.32 36.41
C ALA A 1020 -22.75 -52.57 35.42
N GLY A 1021 -22.33 -52.37 34.17
CA GLY A 1021 -23.21 -51.84 33.12
C GLY A 1021 -24.32 -52.85 32.75
N ASN A 1022 -25.51 -52.37 32.41
CA ASN A 1022 -26.62 -53.22 31.97
C ASN A 1022 -26.78 -53.20 30.45
N ILE A 1023 -27.28 -54.27 29.83
CA ILE A 1023 -27.52 -54.35 28.38
C ILE A 1023 -29.03 -54.44 28.10
N LEU A 1024 -29.56 -53.50 27.31
CA LEU A 1024 -30.86 -53.60 26.64
C LEU A 1024 -30.66 -53.65 25.13
N LEU A 1025 -31.14 -54.73 24.50
CA LEU A 1025 -31.36 -54.82 23.06
C LEU A 1025 -32.86 -54.88 22.80
N GLN A 1026 -33.37 -53.97 21.98
CA GLN A 1026 -34.78 -53.90 21.62
C GLN A 1026 -34.99 -53.83 20.11
N ALA A 1027 -35.68 -54.81 19.56
CA ALA A 1027 -36.25 -54.76 18.21
C ALA A 1027 -37.74 -54.40 18.31
N ARG A 1028 -38.12 -53.25 17.72
CA ARG A 1028 -39.46 -52.67 17.89
C ARG A 1028 -40.50 -53.20 16.90
N SER A 1029 -40.06 -53.79 15.79
CA SER A 1029 -40.92 -54.17 14.67
C SER A 1029 -40.71 -55.61 14.18
N VAL A 1030 -39.47 -56.11 14.24
CA VAL A 1030 -39.06 -57.42 13.72
C VAL A 1030 -38.30 -58.20 14.81
N ASP A 1031 -37.10 -58.72 14.54
CA ASP A 1031 -36.45 -59.80 15.28
C ASP A 1031 -35.14 -59.35 15.98
N ILE A 1032 -34.55 -60.25 16.78
CA ILE A 1032 -33.17 -60.11 17.25
C ILE A 1032 -32.41 -61.37 16.83
N ASP A 1033 -31.56 -61.24 15.82
CA ASP A 1033 -30.68 -62.30 15.31
C ASP A 1033 -29.30 -62.18 15.96
N LEU A 1034 -29.05 -63.04 16.96
CA LEU A 1034 -27.81 -63.09 17.72
C LEU A 1034 -26.84 -64.12 17.12
N ASN A 1035 -26.02 -63.65 16.17
CA ASN A 1035 -25.00 -64.46 15.47
C ASN A 1035 -23.67 -64.57 16.25
N ALA A 1036 -23.52 -63.82 17.34
CA ALA A 1036 -22.29 -63.70 18.13
C ALA A 1036 -22.58 -63.39 19.62
N SER A 1037 -21.61 -63.59 20.50
CA SER A 1037 -21.86 -63.56 21.95
C SER A 1037 -21.98 -62.15 22.56
N ILE A 1038 -22.56 -62.08 23.75
CA ILE A 1038 -22.74 -60.87 24.58
C ILE A 1038 -22.16 -61.12 25.98
N ASP A 1039 -21.35 -60.19 26.49
CA ASP A 1039 -20.87 -60.16 27.88
C ASP A 1039 -21.43 -58.96 28.65
N GLY A 1040 -22.37 -59.23 29.57
CA GLY A 1040 -22.93 -58.25 30.51
C GLY A 1040 -22.08 -58.03 31.77
N GLY A 1041 -20.93 -58.67 31.90
CA GLY A 1041 -20.01 -58.51 33.03
C GLY A 1041 -20.62 -59.00 34.34
N SER A 1042 -21.15 -58.08 35.15
CA SER A 1042 -21.95 -58.35 36.35
C SER A 1042 -23.31 -57.65 36.36
N GLY A 1043 -23.64 -56.86 35.33
CA GLY A 1043 -24.94 -56.22 35.18
C GLY A 1043 -25.97 -57.10 34.47
N HIS A 1044 -27.19 -56.57 34.35
CA HIS A 1044 -28.36 -57.27 33.82
C HIS A 1044 -28.38 -57.25 32.28
N ILE A 1045 -28.86 -58.33 31.66
CA ILE A 1045 -29.08 -58.42 30.22
C ILE A 1045 -30.58 -58.52 29.95
N SER A 1046 -31.06 -57.78 28.95
CA SER A 1046 -32.44 -57.85 28.48
C SER A 1046 -32.52 -57.78 26.97
N LEU A 1047 -33.17 -58.77 26.36
CA LEU A 1047 -33.50 -58.81 24.94
C LEU A 1047 -35.02 -58.74 24.80
N VAL A 1048 -35.54 -57.77 24.04
CA VAL A 1048 -36.97 -57.56 23.84
C VAL A 1048 -37.27 -57.42 22.35
N SER A 1049 -37.98 -58.39 21.79
CA SER A 1049 -38.35 -58.43 20.37
C SER A 1049 -39.85 -58.29 20.19
N ALA A 1050 -40.26 -57.68 19.08
CA ALA A 1050 -41.65 -57.65 18.65
C ALA A 1050 -42.09 -59.04 18.17
N THR A 1051 -41.31 -59.67 17.29
CA THR A 1051 -41.53 -61.04 16.82
C THR A 1051 -40.59 -62.03 17.50
N ASN A 1052 -39.47 -62.42 16.88
CA ASN A 1052 -38.64 -63.55 17.29
C ASN A 1052 -37.28 -63.13 17.88
N ILE A 1053 -36.62 -64.06 18.57
CA ILE A 1053 -35.24 -63.91 19.04
C ILE A 1053 -34.49 -65.19 18.70
N ASN A 1054 -33.50 -65.12 17.82
CA ASN A 1054 -32.80 -66.27 17.27
C ASN A 1054 -31.34 -66.25 17.75
N LEU A 1055 -30.88 -67.33 18.35
CA LEU A 1055 -29.52 -67.53 18.88
C LEU A 1055 -28.85 -68.64 18.08
N VAL A 1056 -27.79 -68.33 17.35
CA VAL A 1056 -26.96 -69.37 16.71
C VAL A 1056 -26.01 -70.00 17.73
N ALA A 1057 -25.33 -71.09 17.36
CA ALA A 1057 -24.35 -71.81 18.20
C ALA A 1057 -23.10 -71.00 18.66
N ALA A 1058 -23.07 -69.69 18.38
CA ALA A 1058 -22.07 -68.72 18.84
C ALA A 1058 -22.71 -67.46 19.47
N GLY A 1059 -24.05 -67.41 19.55
CA GLY A 1059 -24.86 -66.34 20.12
C GLY A 1059 -24.98 -66.42 21.63
N ASP A 1060 -23.87 -66.73 22.32
CA ASP A 1060 -23.86 -66.96 23.77
C ASP A 1060 -24.15 -65.66 24.54
N MET A 1061 -24.80 -65.76 25.71
CA MET A 1061 -24.97 -64.64 26.64
C MET A 1061 -24.35 -64.96 28.00
N GLN A 1062 -23.47 -64.09 28.50
CA GLN A 1062 -22.84 -64.25 29.80
C GLN A 1062 -23.03 -63.02 30.71
N THR A 1063 -23.34 -63.25 31.97
CA THR A 1063 -23.13 -62.31 33.09
C THR A 1063 -22.83 -63.10 34.36
N THR A 1064 -22.13 -62.49 35.32
CA THR A 1064 -21.69 -63.16 36.56
C THR A 1064 -22.68 -63.05 37.72
N ALA A 1065 -23.56 -62.04 37.69
CA ALA A 1065 -24.48 -61.73 38.79
C ALA A 1065 -25.82 -61.11 38.35
N GLY A 1066 -25.90 -60.51 37.17
CA GLY A 1066 -27.14 -59.96 36.65
C GLY A 1066 -28.12 -61.04 36.24
N SER A 1067 -29.41 -60.72 36.31
CA SER A 1067 -30.44 -61.52 35.64
C SER A 1067 -30.39 -61.36 34.12
N VAL A 1068 -30.75 -62.42 33.41
CA VAL A 1068 -31.03 -62.41 31.97
C VAL A 1068 -32.55 -62.53 31.78
N ASP A 1069 -33.16 -61.64 31.01
CA ASP A 1069 -34.61 -61.59 30.77
C ASP A 1069 -34.92 -61.36 29.30
N ILE A 1070 -35.50 -62.37 28.65
CA ILE A 1070 -35.69 -62.42 27.20
C ILE A 1070 -37.19 -62.53 26.91
N GLU A 1071 -37.72 -61.63 26.08
CA GLU A 1071 -39.15 -61.54 25.76
C GLU A 1071 -39.37 -61.36 24.25
N ALA A 1072 -39.81 -62.45 23.60
CA ALA A 1072 -40.26 -62.46 22.20
C ALA A 1072 -41.79 -62.27 22.18
N THR A 1073 -42.22 -61.04 21.92
CA THR A 1073 -43.56 -60.55 22.31
C THR A 1073 -44.71 -61.23 21.56
N ALA A 1074 -44.52 -61.56 20.28
CA ALA A 1074 -45.51 -62.24 19.44
C ALA A 1074 -44.97 -63.48 18.70
N GLY A 1075 -43.64 -63.71 18.72
CA GLY A 1075 -42.98 -64.79 17.99
C GLY A 1075 -42.39 -65.88 18.88
N LEU A 1076 -41.25 -66.41 18.46
CA LEU A 1076 -40.53 -67.52 19.10
C LEU A 1076 -39.19 -67.09 19.72
N ILE A 1077 -38.62 -67.94 20.57
CA ILE A 1077 -37.19 -67.87 20.93
C ILE A 1077 -36.54 -69.14 20.37
N SER A 1078 -35.55 -69.00 19.48
CA SER A 1078 -34.86 -70.12 18.85
C SER A 1078 -33.40 -70.18 19.28
N MET A 1079 -33.07 -70.96 20.31
CA MET A 1079 -31.68 -71.39 20.53
C MET A 1079 -31.36 -72.57 19.61
N LEU A 1080 -30.24 -72.49 18.89
CA LEU A 1080 -29.66 -73.63 18.17
C LEU A 1080 -28.71 -74.44 19.07
N ASP A 1081 -28.50 -75.70 18.69
CA ASP A 1081 -27.57 -76.65 19.32
C ASP A 1081 -26.20 -76.00 19.58
N GLY A 1082 -25.75 -76.04 20.84
CA GLY A 1082 -24.51 -75.41 21.31
C GLY A 1082 -24.61 -73.96 21.80
N ALA A 1083 -25.72 -73.25 21.60
CA ALA A 1083 -25.89 -71.88 22.12
C ALA A 1083 -26.11 -71.86 23.65
N SER A 1084 -25.45 -70.95 24.37
CA SER A 1084 -25.46 -70.93 25.84
C SER A 1084 -25.90 -69.61 26.47
N ILE A 1085 -26.70 -69.66 27.54
CA ILE A 1085 -27.05 -68.51 28.39
C ILE A 1085 -26.59 -68.77 29.83
N ASN A 1086 -25.61 -68.01 30.30
CA ASN A 1086 -25.03 -68.14 31.63
C ASN A 1086 -25.20 -66.84 32.44
N SER A 1087 -25.95 -66.89 33.54
CA SER A 1087 -26.16 -65.72 34.42
C SER A 1087 -25.36 -65.78 35.73
N GLY A 1088 -24.53 -66.80 35.92
CA GLY A 1088 -23.67 -66.99 37.09
C GLY A 1088 -24.46 -67.17 38.39
N SER A 1089 -24.84 -66.05 39.01
CA SER A 1089 -25.67 -65.99 40.23
C SER A 1089 -26.99 -65.21 40.09
N GLY A 1090 -27.28 -64.66 38.91
CA GLY A 1090 -28.58 -64.05 38.60
C GLY A 1090 -29.63 -65.07 38.12
N ASN A 1091 -30.89 -64.66 38.02
CA ASN A 1091 -31.96 -65.49 37.48
C ASN A 1091 -32.04 -65.40 35.94
N ILE A 1092 -32.44 -66.48 35.26
CA ILE A 1092 -32.74 -66.49 33.82
C ILE A 1092 -34.25 -66.56 33.63
N ARG A 1093 -34.78 -65.78 32.69
CA ARG A 1093 -36.18 -65.80 32.29
C ARG A 1093 -36.30 -65.75 30.77
N LEU A 1094 -36.94 -66.76 30.17
CA LEU A 1094 -37.29 -66.78 28.75
C LEU A 1094 -38.82 -66.78 28.61
N LEU A 1095 -39.36 -65.79 27.90
CA LEU A 1095 -40.77 -65.68 27.53
C LEU A 1095 -40.89 -65.60 25.99
N ALA A 1096 -41.36 -66.67 25.37
CA ALA A 1096 -41.82 -66.66 23.99
C ALA A 1096 -43.36 -66.62 23.95
N SER A 1097 -43.94 -66.03 22.90
CA SER A 1097 -45.38 -66.15 22.65
C SER A 1097 -45.76 -67.44 21.94
N THR A 1098 -44.81 -68.12 21.31
CA THR A 1098 -45.03 -69.37 20.56
C THR A 1098 -44.01 -70.44 20.97
N THR A 1099 -43.11 -70.90 20.09
CA THR A 1099 -42.10 -71.93 20.43
C THR A 1099 -40.93 -71.33 21.23
N LEU A 1100 -40.36 -72.13 22.13
CA LEU A 1100 -39.01 -71.94 22.67
C LEU A 1100 -38.17 -73.19 22.34
N THR A 1101 -37.14 -73.05 21.51
CA THR A 1101 -36.09 -74.09 21.42
C THR A 1101 -34.96 -73.74 22.39
N LEU A 1102 -34.44 -74.76 23.08
CA LEU A 1102 -33.39 -74.65 24.08
C LEU A 1102 -32.05 -75.13 23.54
N GLY A 1103 -30.99 -74.43 23.95
CA GLY A 1103 -29.67 -75.00 24.18
C GLY A 1103 -29.35 -74.87 25.68
N THR A 1104 -28.08 -74.72 26.03
CA THR A 1104 -27.63 -74.74 27.43
C THR A 1104 -28.01 -73.48 28.23
N LEU A 1105 -28.71 -73.62 29.36
CA LEU A 1105 -28.98 -72.55 30.35
C LEU A 1105 -28.26 -72.83 31.68
N ILE A 1106 -27.47 -71.88 32.16
CA ILE A 1106 -26.58 -72.06 33.33
C ILE A 1106 -26.81 -70.97 34.38
N THR A 1107 -27.20 -71.37 35.60
CA THR A 1107 -27.22 -70.48 36.77
C THR A 1107 -27.07 -71.22 38.10
N SER A 1108 -26.45 -70.58 39.09
CA SER A 1108 -26.54 -71.02 40.50
C SER A 1108 -27.82 -70.57 41.22
N SER A 1109 -28.65 -69.75 40.56
CA SER A 1109 -29.96 -69.27 41.04
C SER A 1109 -31.13 -69.94 40.31
N HIS A 1110 -32.06 -69.22 39.67
CA HIS A 1110 -33.34 -69.80 39.22
C HIS A 1110 -33.65 -69.51 37.75
N VAL A 1111 -34.35 -70.45 37.10
CA VAL A 1111 -34.75 -70.38 35.68
C VAL A 1111 -36.28 -70.44 35.56
N SER A 1112 -36.88 -69.51 34.81
CA SER A 1112 -38.31 -69.52 34.45
C SER A 1112 -38.49 -69.52 32.94
N LEU A 1113 -39.22 -70.51 32.41
CA LEU A 1113 -39.51 -70.65 30.99
C LEU A 1113 -41.02 -70.61 30.74
N ILE A 1114 -41.42 -69.78 29.78
CA ILE A 1114 -42.81 -69.61 29.35
C ILE A 1114 -42.87 -69.55 27.82
N ALA A 1115 -43.63 -70.45 27.20
CA ALA A 1115 -43.81 -70.57 25.75
C ALA A 1115 -45.07 -71.42 25.46
N ASP A 1116 -45.62 -71.44 24.25
CA ASP A 1116 -46.66 -72.42 23.89
C ASP A 1116 -46.11 -73.85 23.90
N SER A 1117 -44.86 -74.03 23.44
CA SER A 1117 -44.15 -75.31 23.40
C SER A 1117 -42.67 -75.13 23.70
N ILE A 1118 -42.03 -76.13 24.32
CA ILE A 1118 -40.60 -76.07 24.69
C ILE A 1118 -39.91 -77.38 24.25
N SER A 1119 -38.82 -77.27 23.48
CA SER A 1119 -38.03 -78.42 23.00
C SER A 1119 -36.53 -78.16 23.08
N ASP A 1120 -35.75 -79.19 23.42
CA ASP A 1120 -34.31 -79.21 23.16
C ASP A 1120 -34.03 -79.18 21.64
N SER A 1121 -32.94 -78.52 21.27
CA SER A 1121 -32.39 -78.45 19.92
C SER A 1121 -31.18 -79.39 19.69
N GLY A 1122 -30.52 -79.83 20.76
CA GLY A 1122 -29.37 -80.72 20.78
C GLY A 1122 -29.74 -82.20 20.99
N THR A 1123 -28.86 -82.93 21.69
CA THR A 1123 -29.04 -84.31 22.21
C THR A 1123 -27.93 -84.73 23.22
N THR A 1124 -27.04 -83.82 23.67
CA THR A 1124 -25.75 -84.24 24.29
C THR A 1124 -25.22 -83.42 25.47
N ASP A 1125 -25.73 -82.20 25.68
CA ASP A 1125 -25.36 -81.32 26.78
C ASP A 1125 -26.38 -81.38 27.93
N ILE A 1126 -26.53 -80.31 28.71
CA ILE A 1126 -27.52 -80.20 29.79
C ILE A 1126 -28.21 -78.85 29.65
N ASP A 1127 -29.39 -78.88 29.04
CA ASP A 1127 -30.20 -77.73 28.65
C ASP A 1127 -30.49 -76.80 29.82
N VAL A 1128 -30.66 -77.31 31.05
CA VAL A 1128 -30.87 -76.47 32.24
C VAL A 1128 -30.12 -76.94 33.48
N SER A 1129 -29.14 -76.14 33.91
CA SER A 1129 -28.50 -76.23 35.23
C SER A 1129 -28.94 -75.06 36.11
N ALA A 1130 -29.66 -75.35 37.21
CA ALA A 1130 -30.29 -74.33 38.07
C ALA A 1130 -30.56 -74.83 39.51
N ASN A 1131 -30.65 -73.93 40.48
CA ASN A 1131 -31.11 -74.29 41.83
C ASN A 1131 -32.64 -74.55 41.87
N ARG A 1132 -33.43 -73.74 41.13
CA ARG A 1132 -34.87 -73.94 40.96
C ARG A 1132 -35.30 -73.69 39.54
N PHE A 1133 -36.25 -74.50 39.07
CA PHE A 1133 -36.69 -74.49 37.68
C PHE A 1133 -38.22 -74.46 37.57
N ARG A 1134 -38.72 -73.49 36.81
CA ARG A 1134 -40.14 -73.20 36.66
C ARG A 1134 -40.54 -73.25 35.18
N VAL A 1135 -41.30 -74.27 34.82
CA VAL A 1135 -41.78 -74.48 33.44
C VAL A 1135 -43.27 -74.17 33.36
N LYS A 1136 -43.70 -73.39 32.37
CA LYS A 1136 -45.13 -73.19 32.08
C LYS A 1136 -45.39 -73.13 30.57
N THR A 1137 -46.11 -74.11 30.01
CA THR A 1137 -46.63 -73.94 28.64
C THR A 1137 -47.87 -73.04 28.63
N THR A 1138 -48.06 -72.26 27.56
CA THR A 1138 -49.26 -71.44 27.34
C THR A 1138 -50.33 -72.15 26.52
N ASP A 1139 -49.97 -73.05 25.60
CA ASP A 1139 -50.92 -74.03 25.09
C ASP A 1139 -51.24 -75.08 26.17
N SER A 1140 -52.51 -75.46 26.21
CA SER A 1140 -53.06 -76.53 27.05
C SER A 1140 -53.46 -77.76 26.25
N GLY A 1141 -53.51 -77.67 24.92
CA GLY A 1141 -53.70 -78.77 23.98
C GLY A 1141 -52.41 -79.57 23.73
N SER A 1142 -52.35 -80.21 22.56
CA SER A 1142 -51.29 -81.15 22.19
C SER A 1142 -49.98 -80.48 21.77
N SER A 1143 -49.97 -79.18 21.50
CA SER A 1143 -48.73 -78.43 21.23
C SER A 1143 -48.05 -78.00 22.53
N GLY A 1144 -48.80 -77.92 23.64
CA GLY A 1144 -48.29 -77.73 24.99
C GLY A 1144 -47.48 -78.94 25.49
N PHE A 1145 -46.23 -79.05 25.04
CA PHE A 1145 -45.22 -80.00 25.51
C PHE A 1145 -43.99 -79.29 26.08
N PHE A 1146 -43.25 -79.99 26.92
CA PHE A 1146 -41.89 -79.67 27.34
C PHE A 1146 -41.04 -80.93 27.16
N GLY A 1147 -40.10 -80.87 26.22
CA GLY A 1147 -39.45 -82.07 25.68
C GLY A 1147 -40.42 -82.94 24.87
N THR A 1148 -39.92 -84.06 24.36
CA THR A 1148 -40.66 -85.03 23.56
C THR A 1148 -40.24 -86.47 23.90
N SER A 1149 -41.03 -87.47 23.53
CA SER A 1149 -40.66 -88.89 23.70
C SER A 1149 -39.47 -89.36 22.83
N SER A 1150 -38.94 -88.48 21.98
CA SER A 1150 -37.80 -88.73 21.09
C SER A 1150 -36.56 -87.92 21.46
N ASN A 1151 -36.74 -86.81 22.19
CA ASN A 1151 -35.70 -85.96 22.74
C ASN A 1151 -36.26 -85.29 23.99
N HIS A 1152 -35.72 -85.62 25.16
CA HIS A 1152 -36.14 -85.07 26.44
C HIS A 1152 -35.61 -83.63 26.60
N ILE A 1153 -35.81 -83.01 27.77
CA ILE A 1153 -34.97 -81.89 28.20
C ILE A 1153 -33.99 -82.41 29.25
N GLU A 1154 -32.70 -82.25 29.02
CA GLU A 1154 -31.64 -82.69 29.92
C GLU A 1154 -31.38 -81.63 31.02
N THR A 1155 -31.32 -82.07 32.29
CA THR A 1155 -31.38 -81.15 33.44
C THR A 1155 -30.47 -81.52 34.61
N THR A 1156 -30.10 -80.49 35.38
CA THR A 1156 -29.43 -80.58 36.69
C THR A 1156 -30.11 -79.58 37.63
N VAL A 1157 -31.27 -79.92 38.22
CA VAL A 1157 -32.07 -78.97 39.00
C VAL A 1157 -32.56 -79.49 40.36
N ALA A 1158 -32.26 -78.74 41.43
CA ALA A 1158 -32.58 -79.15 42.80
C ALA A 1158 -34.07 -78.99 43.18
N THR A 1159 -34.88 -78.24 42.42
CA THR A 1159 -36.35 -78.20 42.58
C THR A 1159 -37.05 -77.80 41.28
N LEU A 1160 -38.00 -78.62 40.82
CA LEU A 1160 -38.82 -78.37 39.63
C LEU A 1160 -40.29 -78.10 40.02
N SER A 1161 -40.89 -77.13 39.35
CA SER A 1161 -42.34 -77.05 39.17
C SER A 1161 -42.67 -76.90 37.68
N ALA A 1162 -43.69 -77.61 37.21
CA ALA A 1162 -44.06 -77.61 35.80
C ALA A 1162 -45.58 -77.56 35.62
N ASN A 1163 -46.04 -76.75 34.68
CA ASN A 1163 -47.43 -76.72 34.24
C ASN A 1163 -47.46 -76.81 32.71
N VAL A 1164 -47.78 -77.99 32.19
CA VAL A 1164 -47.60 -78.35 30.78
C VAL A 1164 -48.93 -78.88 30.22
N GLY A 1165 -49.21 -78.58 28.95
CA GLY A 1165 -50.41 -79.01 28.24
C GLY A 1165 -50.53 -80.52 28.05
N SER A 1166 -51.41 -80.94 27.13
CA SER A 1166 -51.61 -82.36 26.83
C SER A 1166 -50.53 -82.96 25.92
N GLY A 1167 -49.54 -82.19 25.51
CA GLY A 1167 -48.34 -82.69 24.80
C GLY A 1167 -47.42 -83.50 25.71
N GLY A 1168 -47.32 -83.12 26.99
CA GLY A 1168 -46.60 -83.87 28.03
C GLY A 1168 -45.26 -83.28 28.46
N LEU A 1169 -44.76 -83.76 29.60
CA LEU A 1169 -43.47 -83.40 30.19
C LEU A 1169 -42.50 -84.59 30.04
N PHE A 1170 -41.36 -84.35 29.40
CA PHE A 1170 -40.29 -85.33 29.17
C PHE A 1170 -38.95 -84.73 29.63
N ILE A 1171 -38.34 -85.31 30.66
CA ILE A 1171 -37.15 -84.75 31.30
C ILE A 1171 -36.11 -85.83 31.62
N THR A 1172 -34.82 -85.49 31.52
CA THR A 1172 -33.72 -86.33 32.00
C THR A 1172 -32.96 -85.57 33.06
N GLU A 1173 -33.33 -85.77 34.33
CA GLU A 1173 -32.60 -85.21 35.46
C GLU A 1173 -31.32 -86.03 35.73
N SER A 1174 -30.21 -85.33 35.94
CA SER A 1174 -28.89 -85.93 36.18
C SER A 1174 -28.56 -86.13 37.67
N ASP A 1175 -29.18 -85.38 38.59
CA ASP A 1175 -29.05 -85.60 40.04
C ASP A 1175 -30.36 -85.98 40.78
N SER A 1176 -30.75 -85.26 41.84
CA SER A 1176 -31.80 -85.62 42.79
C SER A 1176 -32.93 -84.58 42.79
N LEU A 1177 -33.91 -84.80 41.90
CA LEU A 1177 -35.06 -83.91 41.74
C LEU A 1177 -35.93 -83.81 42.99
N ILE A 1178 -36.35 -82.58 43.33
CA ILE A 1178 -37.47 -82.32 44.24
C ILE A 1178 -38.62 -81.72 43.44
N LEU A 1179 -39.84 -82.27 43.59
CA LEU A 1179 -41.06 -81.70 43.03
C LEU A 1179 -41.82 -80.96 44.15
N ASP A 1180 -41.73 -79.63 44.18
CA ASP A 1180 -42.33 -78.77 45.22
C ASP A 1180 -42.67 -77.38 44.64
N THR A 1181 -42.90 -76.40 45.52
CA THR A 1181 -43.18 -75.02 45.19
C THR A 1181 -41.90 -74.27 44.85
N VAL A 1182 -41.74 -73.92 43.57
CA VAL A 1182 -40.77 -72.90 43.17
C VAL A 1182 -41.37 -71.53 43.48
N SER A 1183 -40.67 -70.76 44.31
CA SER A 1183 -41.02 -69.39 44.67
C SER A 1183 -41.01 -68.45 43.46
N ASP A 1184 -41.57 -67.25 43.61
CA ASP A 1184 -41.50 -66.16 42.64
C ASP A 1184 -40.08 -66.04 42.03
N ILE A 1185 -39.99 -66.15 40.70
CA ILE A 1185 -38.74 -65.89 39.98
C ILE A 1185 -38.77 -64.44 39.49
N VAL A 1186 -37.74 -63.70 39.89
CA VAL A 1186 -37.66 -62.25 39.76
C VAL A 1186 -36.46 -61.90 38.90
N VAL A 1187 -36.68 -61.10 37.86
CA VAL A 1187 -35.62 -60.55 37.00
C VAL A 1187 -35.80 -59.05 36.84
N ASN A 1188 -34.70 -58.36 36.59
CA ASN A 1188 -34.71 -56.92 36.33
C ASN A 1188 -34.66 -56.69 34.82
N ARG A 1189 -35.75 -56.16 34.25
CA ARG A 1189 -35.75 -55.69 32.86
C ARG A 1189 -34.88 -54.44 32.78
N VAL A 1190 -33.92 -54.38 31.87
CA VAL A 1190 -33.19 -53.14 31.58
C VAL A 1190 -34.13 -52.18 30.83
N LYS A 1191 -34.10 -50.89 31.19
CA LYS A 1191 -34.90 -49.83 30.57
C LYS A 1191 -34.12 -49.08 29.49
N LEU A 1192 -34.83 -48.26 28.72
CA LEU A 1192 -34.21 -47.27 27.81
C LEU A 1192 -33.30 -46.26 28.55
N ASP A 1193 -33.59 -45.95 29.82
CA ASP A 1193 -32.71 -45.14 30.68
C ASP A 1193 -31.45 -45.91 31.18
N GLY A 1194 -31.23 -47.15 30.71
CA GLY A 1194 -30.11 -48.02 31.09
C GLY A 1194 -30.16 -48.55 32.54
N SER A 1195 -31.21 -48.19 33.30
CA SER A 1195 -31.38 -48.57 34.70
C SER A 1195 -32.31 -49.77 34.89
N VAL A 1196 -32.30 -50.28 36.12
CA VAL A 1196 -33.19 -51.36 36.59
C VAL A 1196 -34.14 -50.90 37.72
N THR A 1197 -34.29 -49.59 37.90
CA THR A 1197 -35.11 -49.04 38.99
C THR A 1197 -36.60 -49.16 38.64
N ALA A 1198 -37.33 -49.96 39.43
CA ALA A 1198 -38.75 -50.25 39.27
C ALA A 1198 -39.13 -50.88 37.91
N SER A 1199 -38.25 -51.71 37.35
CA SER A 1199 -38.46 -52.48 36.10
C SER A 1199 -38.53 -54.00 36.32
N ILE A 1200 -38.81 -54.42 37.56
CA ILE A 1200 -38.92 -55.83 37.95
C ILE A 1200 -40.01 -56.54 37.12
N LYS A 1201 -39.65 -57.69 36.56
CA LYS A 1201 -40.58 -58.70 36.04
C LYS A 1201 -40.60 -59.88 37.03
N THR A 1202 -41.79 -60.37 37.37
CA THR A 1202 -41.98 -61.46 38.32
C THR A 1202 -42.86 -62.55 37.73
N ASP A 1203 -42.29 -63.73 37.56
CA ASP A 1203 -43.04 -64.94 37.26
C ASP A 1203 -43.44 -65.60 38.59
N VAL A 1204 -44.72 -65.46 38.94
CA VAL A 1204 -45.26 -65.87 40.25
C VAL A 1204 -45.04 -67.37 40.56
N ALA A 1205 -44.91 -67.64 41.86
CA ALA A 1205 -44.67 -68.97 42.42
C ALA A 1205 -45.59 -70.04 41.86
N GLN A 1206 -45.02 -71.21 41.56
CA GLN A 1206 -45.69 -72.34 40.95
C GLN A 1206 -45.35 -73.60 41.75
N SER A 1207 -46.32 -74.49 41.91
CA SER A 1207 -46.18 -75.71 42.70
C SER A 1207 -46.71 -76.93 41.96
N ASN A 1208 -46.17 -78.09 42.31
CA ASN A 1208 -46.43 -79.39 41.68
C ASN A 1208 -45.87 -79.48 40.25
N VAL A 1209 -45.95 -80.71 39.71
CA VAL A 1209 -45.91 -80.99 38.28
C VAL A 1209 -47.34 -81.29 37.83
N VAL A 1210 -47.82 -80.55 36.83
CA VAL A 1210 -49.16 -80.64 36.27
C VAL A 1210 -49.05 -80.86 34.77
N THR A 1211 -49.59 -81.97 34.28
CA THR A 1211 -49.82 -82.21 32.86
C THR A 1211 -51.02 -83.15 32.67
N THR A 1212 -51.61 -83.11 31.47
CA THR A 1212 -52.62 -84.09 31.02
C THR A 1212 -52.11 -85.01 29.93
N GLY A 1213 -50.85 -84.81 29.49
CA GLY A 1213 -50.15 -85.67 28.53
C GLY A 1213 -49.35 -86.78 29.22
N ALA A 1214 -48.25 -87.17 28.59
CA ALA A 1214 -47.26 -88.03 29.24
C ALA A 1214 -46.48 -87.27 30.33
N LEU A 1215 -45.98 -88.02 31.32
CA LEU A 1215 -45.00 -87.57 32.29
C LEU A 1215 -43.91 -88.64 32.35
N VAL A 1216 -42.70 -88.30 31.91
CA VAL A 1216 -41.56 -89.21 31.75
C VAL A 1216 -40.32 -88.59 32.40
#